data_AF-A0A133SI38-F1
#
_entry.id   AF-A0A133SI38-F1
#
_cell.length_a   1.000
_cell.length_b   1.000
_cell.length_c   1.000
_cell.angle_alpha   90.00
_cell.angle_beta   90.00
_cell.angle_gamma   90.00
#
_symmetry.space_group_name_H-M   'P 1'
#
loop_
_entity.id
_entity.type
_entity.pdbx_description
1 polymer ?
#
loop_
_entity_poly.entity_id
_entity_poly.type
_entity_poly.pdbx_seq_one_letter_code
_entity_poly.pdbx_strand_id
1 'polypeptide(L)'
;MADIRILRGPRIVPDVDQALQFAGYKEGGLGRDKSLIRCQELVTILRPLMQAKAALAFTDDTLYAVLTLGAAVSRKLDEYEKDGDVMDSLLFNALADTCLMALEEEVLQQLQLICKQKGCGITGRHEPGSDIPLSSQADAVAETKAGQSLGVSVNKDLVLSPAKSMTLVFDIGSDPKVFHAAHDCASCPKTDCDRRKDSGEAVVTVPAGVKVDEAIQAQGTDLSMPCGGKGRCGKCRVRVVAGKLAVTPADRNVFSDSQLREGWRLACQAETTEETKIAVPLREQQGFSALALQEDAEQDSALLANHGCGIAIDIGTTTIAAALVDRTDGRIVATATTASRQRSFGADVISRIDAANKGKGKALQKAVRKDILGLMETLFDDHPEGRTSCRAVAIAANTTMLHLLMGWSCKGLGNWPFTPVSLGGETYAFKDVFGSDFLSDCPVTLIPGMSTYVGGDITAGIAASGLMDSDEVTLFIDLGTNGELVLGNRDQRFIASAPAGPALEGGKLTWGTASISGAICGVRIEGSKAIVRTIDGAVPVGICGTGIIEAMAGLVSAGLVDETGKLEEPYFSMGFTLGSTLDYERIVLSQKDIREIQMAKSAIRAGIETLIEGSGMDRRRIDRVCLAGGFGYRLDPEKAAVIGLLPPDLADKATAVGNTALQGAAALVAGTLSIQDLQDAASGAEERVLGNEEAFQRLYISYMNF
;
A
#
# COMPACT_ATOMS: atom_id res chain seq x y z
N MET A 1 -22.17 -19.68 35.93
CA MET A 1 -20.70 -19.57 35.96
C MET A 1 -20.32 -18.66 34.81
N ALA A 2 -19.63 -17.55 35.06
CA ALA A 2 -19.19 -16.64 33.99
C ALA A 2 -18.34 -17.40 32.96
N ASP A 3 -18.62 -17.19 31.67
CA ASP A 3 -17.79 -17.70 30.57
C ASP A 3 -16.54 -16.83 30.48
N ILE A 4 -15.41 -17.37 30.97
CA ILE A 4 -14.15 -16.64 31.06
C ILE A 4 -13.26 -16.99 29.87
N ARG A 5 -12.84 -15.97 29.11
CA ARG A 5 -11.90 -16.12 27.99
C ARG A 5 -10.60 -15.37 28.28
N ILE A 6 -9.46 -16.00 27.97
CA ILE A 6 -8.15 -15.37 28.10
C ILE A 6 -7.60 -15.09 26.70
N LEU A 7 -7.28 -13.84 26.45
CA LEU A 7 -6.64 -13.38 25.23
C LEU A 7 -5.16 -13.10 25.51
N ARG A 8 -4.29 -13.49 24.57
CA ARG A 8 -2.88 -13.11 24.57
C ARG A 8 -2.70 -12.07 23.47
N GLY A 9 -1.94 -11.01 23.73
CA GLY A 9 -1.54 -10.04 22.71
C GLY A 9 -0.13 -10.38 22.22
N PRO A 10 0.05 -11.19 21.16
CA PRO A 10 1.35 -11.74 20.80
C PRO A 10 2.33 -10.71 20.22
N ARG A 11 1.89 -9.48 19.86
CA ARG A 11 2.73 -8.48 19.17
C ARG A 11 2.30 -7.03 19.45
N ILE A 12 2.34 -6.60 20.70
CA ILE A 12 2.14 -5.18 21.05
C ILE A 12 3.43 -4.40 20.76
N VAL A 13 3.32 -3.33 19.97
CA VAL A 13 4.41 -2.41 19.64
C VAL A 13 4.15 -1.05 20.30
N PRO A 14 5.11 -0.49 21.05
CA PRO A 14 4.96 0.84 21.62
C PRO A 14 4.92 1.92 20.53
N ASP A 15 3.97 2.85 20.64
CA ASP A 15 3.95 4.08 19.84
C ASP A 15 4.86 5.12 20.52
N VAL A 16 6.00 5.40 19.90
CA VAL A 16 7.04 6.27 20.46
C VAL A 16 6.63 7.74 20.39
N ASP A 17 6.01 8.16 19.30
CA ASP A 17 5.60 9.56 19.13
C ASP A 17 4.48 9.93 20.09
N GLN A 18 3.53 9.02 20.29
CA GLN A 18 2.46 9.17 21.27
C GLN A 18 3.00 9.12 22.71
N ALA A 19 3.99 8.26 23.00
CA ALA A 19 4.63 8.23 24.31
C ALA A 19 5.36 9.56 24.63
N LEU A 20 6.05 10.15 23.65
CA LEU A 20 6.67 11.46 23.80
C LEU A 20 5.64 12.56 24.08
N GLN A 21 4.48 12.52 23.42
CA GLN A 21 3.38 13.45 23.71
C GLN A 21 2.85 13.27 25.14
N PHE A 22 2.66 12.04 25.62
CA PHE A 22 2.24 11.77 27.01
C PHE A 22 3.25 12.25 28.03
N ALA A 23 4.54 12.19 27.69
CA ALA A 23 5.62 12.73 28.50
C ALA A 23 5.75 14.27 28.40
N GLY A 24 4.88 14.95 27.64
CA GLY A 24 4.82 16.41 27.53
C GLY A 24 5.70 17.02 26.43
N TYR A 25 6.30 16.22 25.54
CA TYR A 25 7.14 16.69 24.45
C TYR A 25 6.31 17.02 23.20
N LYS A 26 6.25 18.30 22.85
CA LYS A 26 5.59 18.80 21.64
C LYS A 26 6.48 18.68 20.41
N GLU A 27 5.88 18.54 19.23
CA GLU A 27 6.59 18.57 17.94
C GLU A 27 7.41 19.87 17.80
N GLY A 28 8.65 19.74 17.33
CA GLY A 28 9.58 20.88 17.15
C GLY A 28 10.16 21.48 18.44
N GLY A 29 9.92 20.88 19.62
CA GLY A 29 10.43 21.37 20.90
C GLY A 29 11.91 21.04 21.16
N LEU A 30 12.65 21.99 21.74
CA LEU A 30 14.04 21.83 22.23
C LEU A 30 14.10 20.73 23.32
N GLY A 31 14.33 19.48 22.92
CA GLY A 31 14.40 18.32 23.81
C GLY A 31 13.70 17.05 23.31
N ARG A 32 12.89 17.15 22.26
CA ARG A 32 12.18 15.99 21.67
C ARG A 32 13.16 14.97 21.08
N ASP A 33 14.14 15.39 20.30
CA ASP A 33 15.05 14.48 19.58
C ASP A 33 15.89 13.61 20.51
N LYS A 34 16.39 14.18 21.62
CA LYS A 34 17.12 13.42 22.65
C LYS A 34 16.22 12.41 23.35
N SER A 35 14.97 12.79 23.61
CA SER A 35 13.98 11.94 24.26
C SER A 35 13.48 10.85 23.32
N LEU A 36 13.43 11.11 22.00
CA LEU A 36 13.11 10.14 20.96
C LEU A 36 14.13 9.00 20.93
N ILE A 37 15.42 9.33 20.88
CA ILE A 37 16.52 8.35 20.95
C ILE A 37 16.41 7.53 22.24
N ARG A 38 16.17 8.20 23.37
CA ARG A 38 16.03 7.51 24.66
C ARG A 38 14.80 6.60 24.70
N CYS A 39 13.67 7.01 24.12
CA CYS A 39 12.50 6.15 23.98
C CYS A 39 12.81 4.90 23.17
N GLN A 40 13.54 5.02 22.05
CA GLN A 40 13.92 3.86 21.23
C GLN A 40 14.77 2.86 22.02
N GLU A 41 15.69 3.33 22.86
CA GLU A 41 16.46 2.46 23.77
C GLU A 41 15.54 1.78 24.80
N LEU A 42 14.65 2.55 25.44
CA LEU A 42 13.71 2.03 26.43
C LEU A 42 12.73 0.99 25.83
N VAL A 43 12.37 1.10 24.55
CA VAL A 43 11.56 0.11 23.83
C VAL A 43 12.25 -1.26 23.82
N THR A 44 13.57 -1.31 23.67
CA THR A 44 14.33 -2.58 23.69
C THR A 44 14.28 -3.27 25.04
N ILE A 45 14.09 -2.50 26.12
CA ILE A 45 13.94 -2.99 27.49
C ILE A 45 12.49 -3.38 27.77
N LEU A 46 11.52 -2.58 27.33
CA LEU A 46 10.09 -2.81 27.57
C LEU A 46 9.59 -4.09 26.89
N ARG A 47 9.96 -4.30 25.62
CA ARG A 47 9.46 -5.42 24.79
C ARG A 47 9.63 -6.80 25.45
N PRO A 48 10.82 -7.21 25.95
CA PRO A 48 10.98 -8.53 26.59
C PRO A 48 10.32 -8.65 27.97
N LEU A 49 10.01 -7.53 28.64
CA LEU A 49 9.33 -7.53 29.94
C LEU A 49 7.81 -7.73 29.82
N MET A 50 7.23 -7.37 28.67
CA MET A 50 5.78 -7.41 28.48
C MET A 50 5.23 -8.83 28.45
N GLN A 51 4.14 -9.03 29.20
CA GLN A 51 3.28 -10.21 29.14
C GLN A 51 1.83 -9.78 28.91
N ALA A 52 1.60 -9.11 27.77
CA ALA A 52 0.32 -8.54 27.39
C ALA A 52 -0.80 -9.60 27.31
N LYS A 53 -1.79 -9.49 28.18
CA LYS A 53 -2.91 -10.42 28.30
C LYS A 53 -4.19 -9.70 28.71
N ALA A 54 -5.32 -10.30 28.36
CA ALA A 54 -6.62 -9.88 28.84
C ALA A 54 -7.50 -11.05 29.26
N ALA A 55 -8.40 -10.81 30.20
CA ALA A 55 -9.43 -11.73 30.66
C ALA A 55 -10.80 -11.09 30.47
N LEU A 56 -11.71 -11.83 29.86
CA LEU A 56 -13.09 -11.40 29.59
C LEU A 56 -14.05 -12.29 30.36
N ALA A 57 -15.08 -11.72 30.96
CA ALA A 57 -16.17 -12.44 31.61
C ALA A 57 -17.52 -11.91 31.12
N PHE A 58 -18.34 -12.82 30.60
CA PHE A 58 -19.72 -12.53 30.18
C PHE A 58 -20.68 -12.89 31.31
N THR A 59 -21.48 -11.92 31.74
CA THR A 59 -22.69 -12.12 32.56
C THR A 59 -23.94 -11.98 31.68
N ASP A 60 -25.13 -11.90 32.29
CA ASP A 60 -26.39 -11.87 31.54
C ASP A 60 -26.60 -10.56 30.77
N ASP A 61 -26.16 -9.42 31.32
CA ASP A 61 -26.32 -8.08 30.76
C ASP A 61 -25.00 -7.28 30.66
N THR A 62 -23.91 -7.80 31.22
CA THR A 62 -22.65 -7.06 31.33
C THR A 62 -21.46 -7.91 30.87
N LEU A 63 -20.49 -7.25 30.24
CA LEU A 63 -19.17 -7.82 29.96
C LEU A 63 -18.11 -7.08 30.77
N TYR A 64 -17.33 -7.85 31.53
CA TYR A 64 -16.14 -7.34 32.21
C TYR A 64 -14.88 -7.74 31.44
N ALA A 65 -13.97 -6.78 31.28
CA ALA A 65 -12.64 -7.03 30.74
C ALA A 65 -11.57 -6.50 31.69
N VAL A 66 -10.52 -7.29 31.91
CA VAL A 66 -9.31 -6.86 32.63
C VAL A 66 -8.11 -7.10 31.72
N LEU A 67 -7.28 -6.08 31.54
CA LEU A 67 -6.10 -6.10 30.67
C LEU A 67 -4.86 -5.77 31.49
N THR A 68 -3.71 -6.34 31.15
CA THR A 68 -2.43 -6.05 31.82
C THR A 68 -1.24 -6.26 30.89
N LEU A 69 -0.19 -5.46 31.09
CA LEU A 69 1.14 -5.71 30.50
C LEU A 69 2.01 -6.62 31.37
N GLY A 70 1.56 -6.96 32.58
CA GLY A 70 2.24 -7.87 33.50
C GLY A 70 3.16 -7.19 34.52
N ALA A 71 3.45 -7.91 35.59
CA ALA A 71 4.15 -7.38 36.77
C ALA A 71 5.60 -6.96 36.54
N ALA A 72 6.25 -7.49 35.48
CA ALA A 72 7.64 -7.15 35.16
C ALA A 72 7.79 -5.68 34.70
N VAL A 73 6.79 -5.15 33.99
CA VAL A 73 6.76 -3.75 33.57
C VAL A 73 6.64 -2.82 34.78
N SER A 74 5.74 -3.13 35.72
CA SER A 74 5.61 -2.35 36.96
C SER A 74 6.85 -2.41 37.85
N ARG A 75 7.49 -3.57 37.99
CA ARG A 75 8.77 -3.67 38.74
C ARG A 75 9.86 -2.79 38.13
N LYS A 76 9.91 -2.68 36.80
CA LYS A 76 10.90 -1.85 36.13
C LYS A 76 10.65 -0.36 36.34
N LEU A 77 9.38 0.05 36.42
CA LEU A 77 9.00 1.41 36.82
C LEU A 77 9.44 1.72 38.26
N ASP A 78 9.16 0.80 39.20
CA ASP A 78 9.58 0.95 40.60
C ASP A 78 11.12 1.04 40.74
N GLU A 79 11.88 0.37 39.86
CA GLU A 79 13.35 0.49 39.80
C GLU A 79 13.78 1.89 39.39
N TYR A 80 13.25 2.44 38.29
CA TYR A 80 13.59 3.81 37.86
C TYR A 80 13.25 4.86 38.91
N GLU A 81 12.11 4.71 39.61
CA GLU A 81 11.73 5.59 40.71
C GLU A 81 12.71 5.50 41.90
N LYS A 82 13.14 4.29 42.28
CA LYS A 82 14.12 4.09 43.37
C LYS A 82 15.51 4.60 43.03
N ASP A 83 15.92 4.45 41.78
CA ASP A 83 17.22 4.91 41.28
C ASP A 83 17.25 6.42 41.06
N GLY A 84 16.09 7.10 41.14
CA GLY A 84 15.96 8.54 40.95
C GLY A 84 16.04 8.97 39.48
N ASP A 85 15.86 8.05 38.53
CA ASP A 85 15.85 8.34 37.09
C ASP A 85 14.46 8.82 36.66
N VAL A 86 14.21 10.11 36.92
CA VAL A 86 12.92 10.76 36.67
C VAL A 86 12.55 10.74 35.18
N MET A 87 13.53 10.85 34.29
CA MET A 87 13.29 10.92 32.85
C MET A 87 12.95 9.54 32.28
N ASP A 88 13.72 8.52 32.63
CA ASP A 88 13.42 7.16 32.18
C ASP A 88 12.13 6.64 32.79
N SER A 89 11.85 6.95 34.06
CA SER A 89 10.56 6.62 34.68
C SER A 89 9.41 7.23 33.89
N LEU A 90 9.47 8.53 33.56
CA LEU A 90 8.44 9.21 32.78
C LEU A 90 8.25 8.61 31.37
N LEU A 91 9.34 8.44 30.62
CA LEU A 91 9.30 7.95 29.24
C LEU A 91 8.88 6.47 29.17
N PHE A 92 9.40 5.63 30.07
CA PHE A 92 9.04 4.21 30.15
C PHE A 92 7.58 4.04 30.59
N ASN A 93 7.09 4.89 31.51
CA ASN A 93 5.70 4.91 31.93
C ASN A 93 4.77 5.25 30.76
N ALA A 94 5.12 6.28 29.97
CA ALA A 94 4.39 6.68 28.78
C ALA A 94 4.38 5.60 27.69
N LEU A 95 5.53 4.96 27.40
CA LEU A 95 5.63 3.84 26.46
C LEU A 95 4.79 2.63 26.89
N ALA A 96 4.76 2.34 28.20
CA ALA A 96 3.90 1.30 28.74
C ALA A 96 2.41 1.66 28.59
N ASP A 97 2.03 2.93 28.70
CA ASP A 97 0.64 3.35 28.47
C ASP A 97 0.23 3.16 27.01
N THR A 98 1.08 3.52 26.05
CA THR A 98 0.76 3.29 24.61
C THR A 98 0.61 1.80 24.30
N CYS A 99 1.41 0.94 24.93
CA CYS A 99 1.28 -0.51 24.80
C CYS A 99 -0.03 -1.04 25.41
N LEU A 100 -0.45 -0.51 26.57
CA LEU A 100 -1.69 -0.94 27.21
C LEU A 100 -2.91 -0.54 26.36
N MET A 101 -2.84 0.61 25.68
CA MET A 101 -3.88 1.07 24.74
C MET A 101 -3.91 0.27 23.44
N ALA A 102 -2.74 -0.10 22.89
CA ALA A 102 -2.68 -1.01 21.76
C ALA A 102 -3.27 -2.40 22.11
N LEU A 103 -3.03 -2.88 23.33
CA LEU A 103 -3.64 -4.13 23.82
C LEU A 103 -5.17 -4.00 23.95
N GLU A 104 -5.65 -2.85 24.42
CA GLU A 104 -7.08 -2.55 24.45
C GLU A 104 -7.70 -2.62 23.05
N GLU A 105 -7.11 -1.98 22.05
CA GLU A 105 -7.60 -2.01 20.68
C GLU A 105 -7.67 -3.45 20.12
N GLU A 106 -6.63 -4.25 20.36
CA GLU A 106 -6.61 -5.67 19.98
C GLU A 106 -7.73 -6.46 20.68
N VAL A 107 -7.95 -6.20 21.97
CA VAL A 107 -9.01 -6.84 22.75
C VAL A 107 -10.40 -6.44 22.25
N LEU A 108 -10.64 -5.17 21.90
CA LEU A 108 -11.91 -4.72 21.33
C LEU A 108 -12.21 -5.41 19.99
N GLN A 109 -11.21 -5.60 19.14
CA GLN A 109 -11.36 -6.34 17.88
C GLN A 109 -11.76 -7.81 18.13
N GLN A 110 -11.09 -8.48 19.08
CA GLN A 110 -11.43 -9.86 19.47
C GLN A 110 -12.81 -9.93 20.14
N LEU A 111 -13.16 -8.93 20.95
CA LEU A 111 -14.43 -8.86 21.65
C LEU A 111 -15.62 -8.81 20.68
N GLN A 112 -15.48 -8.06 19.58
CA GLN A 112 -16.49 -8.02 18.52
C GLN A 112 -16.77 -9.41 17.92
N LEU A 113 -15.71 -10.20 17.70
CA LEU A 113 -15.82 -11.59 17.24
C LEU A 113 -16.56 -12.47 18.25
N ILE A 114 -16.20 -12.35 19.52
CA ILE A 114 -16.74 -13.16 20.61
C ILE A 114 -18.23 -12.87 20.81
N CYS A 115 -18.63 -11.59 20.80
CA CYS A 115 -20.03 -11.18 20.91
C CYS A 115 -20.87 -11.76 19.75
N LYS A 116 -20.37 -11.71 18.51
CA LYS A 116 -21.04 -12.30 17.35
C LYS A 116 -21.20 -13.81 17.43
N GLN A 117 -20.19 -14.52 17.94
CA GLN A 117 -20.27 -15.98 18.18
C GLN A 117 -21.32 -16.34 19.24
N LYS A 118 -21.46 -15.48 20.27
CA LYS A 118 -22.45 -15.64 21.33
C LYS A 118 -23.85 -15.16 20.96
N GLY A 119 -24.00 -14.48 19.81
CA GLY A 119 -25.27 -13.92 19.37
C GLY A 119 -25.70 -12.67 20.14
N CYS A 120 -24.74 -11.92 20.70
CA CYS A 120 -24.98 -10.70 21.45
C CYS A 120 -24.20 -9.51 20.86
N GLY A 121 -24.59 -8.28 21.19
CA GLY A 121 -23.92 -7.03 20.80
C GLY A 121 -23.45 -6.24 22.01
N ILE A 122 -22.69 -5.17 21.77
CA ILE A 122 -22.29 -4.21 22.80
C ILE A 122 -23.07 -2.93 22.58
N THR A 123 -23.89 -2.54 23.57
CA THR A 123 -24.75 -1.34 23.48
C THR A 123 -24.11 -0.10 24.07
N GLY A 124 -23.13 -0.28 24.97
CA GLY A 124 -22.39 0.81 25.61
C GLY A 124 -21.08 0.32 26.23
N ARG A 125 -20.16 1.25 26.44
CA ARG A 125 -18.89 1.08 27.14
C ARG A 125 -18.87 1.99 28.36
N HIS A 126 -18.34 1.48 29.45
CA HIS A 126 -18.19 2.15 30.73
C HIS A 126 -16.77 2.00 31.28
N GLU A 127 -16.26 3.08 31.86
CA GLU A 127 -14.94 3.22 32.44
C GLU A 127 -15.04 3.50 33.95
N PRO A 128 -14.63 2.54 34.80
CA PRO A 128 -14.57 2.75 36.24
C PRO A 128 -13.77 4.00 36.63
N GLY A 129 -14.40 4.87 37.42
CA GLY A 129 -13.84 6.15 37.85
C GLY A 129 -14.08 7.31 36.87
N SER A 130 -14.71 7.06 35.73
CA SER A 130 -15.15 8.10 34.79
C SER A 130 -16.67 8.26 34.83
N ASP A 131 -17.40 7.29 34.29
CA ASP A 131 -18.86 7.31 34.15
C ASP A 131 -19.57 6.28 35.03
N ILE A 132 -18.85 5.27 35.53
CA ILE A 132 -19.32 4.35 36.58
C ILE A 132 -18.40 4.42 37.82
N PRO A 133 -18.87 4.05 39.03
CA PRO A 133 -18.06 4.13 40.25
C PRO A 133 -16.74 3.36 40.13
N LEU A 134 -15.65 3.90 40.69
CA LEU A 134 -14.34 3.23 40.68
C LEU A 134 -14.36 1.86 41.38
N SER A 135 -15.33 1.62 42.27
CA SER A 135 -15.53 0.32 42.92
C SER A 135 -15.84 -0.80 41.91
N SER A 136 -16.38 -0.49 40.73
CA SER A 136 -16.67 -1.47 39.67
C SER A 136 -15.42 -2.17 39.14
N GLN A 137 -14.21 -1.64 39.39
CA GLN A 137 -12.97 -2.35 39.11
C GLN A 137 -12.84 -3.65 39.91
N ALA A 138 -13.33 -3.65 41.16
CA ALA A 138 -13.29 -4.84 42.00
C ALA A 138 -14.20 -5.95 41.47
N ASP A 139 -15.36 -5.57 40.94
CA ASP A 139 -16.28 -6.49 40.29
C ASP A 139 -15.65 -7.05 39.01
N ALA A 140 -15.02 -6.22 38.18
CA ALA A 140 -14.32 -6.66 36.98
C ALA A 140 -13.20 -7.67 37.29
N VAL A 141 -12.38 -7.42 38.31
CA VAL A 141 -11.32 -8.33 38.75
C VAL A 141 -11.88 -9.65 39.29
N ALA A 142 -12.99 -9.61 40.03
CA ALA A 142 -13.64 -10.79 40.59
C ALA A 142 -14.28 -11.67 39.50
N GLU A 143 -15.10 -11.08 38.62
CA GLU A 143 -15.85 -11.79 37.58
C GLU A 143 -14.93 -12.43 36.53
N THR A 144 -13.86 -11.71 36.14
CA THR A 144 -12.84 -12.24 35.21
C THR A 144 -11.85 -13.21 35.86
N LYS A 145 -11.91 -13.36 37.19
CA LYS A 145 -10.92 -14.08 38.01
C LYS A 145 -9.49 -13.63 37.71
N ALA A 146 -9.29 -12.33 37.46
CA ALA A 146 -8.02 -11.77 36.98
C ALA A 146 -6.84 -12.06 37.92
N GLY A 147 -7.09 -12.23 39.23
CA GLY A 147 -6.04 -12.62 40.19
C GLY A 147 -5.42 -13.99 39.89
N GLN A 148 -6.21 -14.94 39.40
CA GLN A 148 -5.73 -16.29 39.04
C GLN A 148 -5.26 -16.37 37.59
N SER A 149 -5.96 -15.69 36.67
CA SER A 149 -5.72 -15.79 35.23
C SER A 149 -4.65 -14.83 34.70
N LEU A 150 -4.56 -13.62 35.27
CA LEU A 150 -3.67 -12.55 34.83
C LEU A 150 -2.64 -12.14 35.88
N GLY A 151 -2.84 -12.51 37.15
CA GLY A 151 -2.07 -12.01 38.28
C GLY A 151 -2.40 -10.56 38.65
N VAL A 152 -3.60 -10.08 38.28
CA VAL A 152 -4.07 -8.72 38.59
C VAL A 152 -4.95 -8.75 39.83
N SER A 153 -4.64 -7.87 40.78
CA SER A 153 -5.40 -7.66 42.02
C SER A 153 -5.81 -6.20 42.17
N VAL A 154 -6.78 -5.94 43.04
CA VAL A 154 -7.21 -4.60 43.41
C VAL A 154 -7.10 -4.47 44.93
N ASN A 155 -6.53 -3.37 45.41
CA ASN A 155 -6.37 -3.14 46.86
C ASN A 155 -7.60 -2.42 47.46
N LYS A 156 -7.54 -2.12 48.77
CA LYS A 156 -8.63 -1.43 49.49
C LYS A 156 -8.88 0.00 49.01
N ASP A 157 -7.87 0.62 48.42
CA ASP A 157 -7.94 1.96 47.81
C ASP A 157 -8.37 1.90 46.34
N LEU A 158 -8.83 0.73 45.87
CA LEU A 158 -9.27 0.46 44.51
C LEU A 158 -8.17 0.61 43.44
N VAL A 159 -6.90 0.54 43.83
CA VAL A 159 -5.76 0.60 42.90
C VAL A 159 -5.46 -0.80 42.36
N LEU A 160 -5.32 -0.92 41.03
CA LEU A 160 -4.94 -2.15 40.36
C LEU A 160 -3.43 -2.43 40.54
N SER A 161 -3.09 -3.69 40.76
CA SER A 161 -1.71 -4.18 40.81
C SER A 161 -1.60 -5.44 39.95
N PRO A 162 -0.75 -5.47 38.91
CA PRO A 162 0.25 -4.45 38.51
C PRO A 162 -0.35 -3.12 38.03
N ALA A 163 0.40 -2.02 38.18
CA ALA A 163 -0.07 -0.67 37.86
C ALA A 163 -0.41 -0.48 36.37
N LYS A 164 0.27 -1.19 35.47
CA LYS A 164 -0.03 -1.19 34.02
C LYS A 164 -1.11 -2.22 33.69
N SER A 165 -2.25 -2.02 34.30
CA SER A 165 -3.48 -2.79 34.12
C SER A 165 -4.67 -1.86 34.03
N MET A 166 -5.71 -2.27 33.32
CA MET A 166 -6.95 -1.52 33.18
C MET A 166 -8.16 -2.45 33.20
N THR A 167 -9.31 -1.88 33.53
CA THR A 167 -10.61 -2.56 33.55
C THR A 167 -11.57 -1.85 32.62
N LEU A 168 -12.33 -2.61 31.84
CA LEU A 168 -13.39 -2.09 30.98
C LEU A 168 -14.68 -2.83 31.29
N VAL A 169 -15.80 -2.11 31.24
CA VAL A 169 -17.14 -2.67 31.46
C VAL A 169 -18.00 -2.34 30.24
N PHE A 170 -18.79 -3.28 29.76
CA PHE A 170 -19.66 -3.06 28.61
C PHE A 170 -21.06 -3.60 28.86
N ASP A 171 -22.05 -2.89 28.33
CA ASP A 171 -23.43 -3.37 28.31
C ASP A 171 -23.63 -4.34 27.15
N ILE A 172 -24.27 -5.47 27.41
CA ILE A 172 -24.57 -6.50 26.43
C ILE A 172 -26.03 -6.38 25.97
N GLY A 173 -26.22 -6.30 24.65
CA GLY A 173 -27.54 -6.35 24.01
C GLY A 173 -27.77 -7.64 23.24
N SER A 174 -29.03 -7.90 22.86
CA SER A 174 -29.42 -9.09 22.09
C SER A 174 -29.20 -8.97 20.57
N ASP A 175 -28.87 -7.79 20.04
CA ASP A 175 -28.59 -7.59 18.62
C ASP A 175 -27.07 -7.66 18.34
N PRO A 176 -26.56 -8.72 17.69
CA PRO A 176 -25.15 -8.87 17.40
C PRO A 176 -24.59 -7.88 16.36
N LYS A 177 -25.43 -7.03 15.76
CA LYS A 177 -25.01 -5.97 14.85
C LYS A 177 -24.64 -4.67 15.57
N VAL A 178 -25.04 -4.51 16.83
CA VAL A 178 -24.75 -3.32 17.62
C VAL A 178 -23.40 -3.50 18.33
N PHE A 179 -22.47 -2.57 18.11
CA PHE A 179 -21.13 -2.63 18.70
C PHE A 179 -20.60 -1.23 19.06
N HIS A 180 -21.09 -0.68 20.17
CA HIS A 180 -20.68 0.62 20.71
C HIS A 180 -19.58 0.44 21.78
N ALA A 181 -18.44 -0.12 21.38
CA ALA A 181 -17.33 -0.42 22.29
C ALA A 181 -16.21 0.65 22.27
N ALA A 182 -16.31 1.64 21.38
CA ALA A 182 -15.38 2.76 21.30
C ALA A 182 -15.69 3.80 22.39
N HIS A 183 -14.65 4.47 22.89
CA HIS A 183 -14.80 5.59 23.81
C HIS A 183 -15.39 6.81 23.08
N ASP A 184 -16.36 7.48 23.70
CA ASP A 184 -16.98 8.69 23.17
C ASP A 184 -16.39 9.95 23.81
N CYS A 185 -15.42 10.57 23.14
CA CYS A 185 -14.78 11.81 23.59
C CYS A 185 -15.75 13.00 23.70
N ALA A 186 -16.92 12.95 23.05
CA ALA A 186 -17.89 14.04 23.08
C ALA A 186 -18.67 14.07 24.41
N SER A 187 -18.97 12.89 24.97
CA SER A 187 -19.69 12.73 26.25
C SER A 187 -18.76 12.55 27.46
N CYS A 188 -17.45 12.44 27.23
CA CYS A 188 -16.46 12.30 28.30
C CYS A 188 -16.39 13.54 29.23
N PRO A 189 -16.43 13.36 30.57
CA PRO A 189 -16.40 14.46 31.54
C PRO A 189 -15.02 15.13 31.67
N LYS A 190 -13.94 14.51 31.17
CA LYS A 190 -12.58 15.09 31.14
C LYS A 190 -12.39 15.96 29.89
N THR A 191 -12.88 17.19 29.96
CA THR A 191 -12.84 18.15 28.85
C THR A 191 -11.46 18.72 28.54
N ASP A 192 -10.51 18.58 29.46
CA ASP A 192 -9.10 18.97 29.36
C ASP A 192 -8.18 17.81 28.93
N CYS A 193 -8.76 16.70 28.45
CA CYS A 193 -7.99 15.55 27.99
C CYS A 193 -7.19 15.88 26.71
N ASP A 194 -5.86 15.73 26.78
CA ASP A 194 -4.93 15.91 25.65
C ASP A 194 -5.23 14.98 24.44
N ARG A 195 -6.08 13.97 24.63
CA ARG A 195 -6.50 13.00 23.60
C ARG A 195 -7.94 13.18 23.11
N ARG A 196 -8.63 14.27 23.46
CA ARG A 196 -10.00 14.49 23.00
C ARG A 196 -10.01 14.56 21.47
N LYS A 197 -10.54 13.51 20.81
CA LYS A 197 -10.66 13.47 19.35
C LYS A 197 -11.83 14.35 18.95
N ASP A 198 -11.59 15.40 18.16
CA ASP A 198 -12.65 16.06 17.40
C ASP A 198 -13.21 15.02 16.42
N SER A 199 -14.52 14.81 16.45
CA SER A 199 -15.23 13.94 15.51
C SER A 199 -14.78 14.30 14.09
N GLY A 200 -14.20 13.35 13.34
CA GLY A 200 -13.66 13.54 11.97
C GLY A 200 -14.70 13.92 10.91
N GLU A 201 -15.52 14.92 11.20
CA GLU A 201 -16.55 15.49 10.36
C GLU A 201 -16.00 16.73 9.67
N ALA A 202 -15.70 16.60 8.38
CA ALA A 202 -15.42 17.74 7.52
C ALA A 202 -16.73 18.25 6.89
N VAL A 203 -17.01 19.54 7.03
CA VAL A 203 -18.14 20.19 6.35
C VAL A 203 -17.62 20.92 5.12
N VAL A 204 -18.17 20.60 3.95
CA VAL A 204 -17.77 21.16 2.67
C VAL A 204 -18.96 21.83 2.01
N THR A 205 -18.83 23.11 1.68
CA THR A 205 -19.84 23.85 0.93
C THR A 205 -19.46 23.87 -0.55
N VAL A 206 -20.28 23.25 -1.39
CA VAL A 206 -20.13 23.23 -2.85
C VAL A 206 -21.39 23.75 -3.54
N PRO A 207 -21.29 24.30 -4.77
CA PRO A 207 -22.46 24.60 -5.59
C PRO A 207 -23.33 23.36 -5.83
N ALA A 208 -24.64 23.56 -5.98
CA ALA A 208 -25.56 22.48 -6.34
C ALA A 208 -25.18 21.87 -7.70
N GLY A 209 -25.23 20.54 -7.79
CA GLY A 209 -24.86 19.78 -8.99
C GLY A 209 -23.37 19.39 -9.07
N VAL A 210 -22.54 19.79 -8.10
CA VAL A 210 -21.16 19.29 -8.00
C VAL A 210 -21.18 17.80 -7.65
N LYS A 211 -20.25 17.05 -8.25
CA LYS A 211 -20.13 15.62 -7.96
C LYS A 211 -19.46 15.38 -6.61
N VAL A 212 -19.90 14.32 -5.94
CA VAL A 212 -19.42 13.97 -4.60
C VAL A 212 -17.91 13.70 -4.57
N ASP A 213 -17.34 13.08 -5.62
CA ASP A 213 -15.90 12.85 -5.71
C ASP A 213 -15.10 14.16 -5.83
N GLU A 214 -15.58 15.11 -6.63
CA GLU A 214 -14.96 16.44 -6.75
C GLU A 214 -14.99 17.20 -5.41
N ALA A 215 -16.11 17.12 -4.68
CA ALA A 215 -16.24 17.73 -3.36
C ALA A 215 -15.27 17.12 -2.33
N ILE A 216 -15.08 15.80 -2.35
CA ILE A 216 -14.14 15.08 -1.47
C ILE A 216 -12.68 15.45 -1.82
N GLN A 217 -12.35 15.50 -3.11
CA GLN A 217 -11.01 15.86 -3.57
C GLN A 217 -10.64 17.31 -3.24
N ALA A 218 -11.60 18.23 -3.24
CA ALA A 218 -11.38 19.62 -2.86
C ALA A 218 -10.87 19.77 -1.41
N GLN A 219 -11.16 18.79 -0.53
CA GLN A 219 -10.65 18.72 0.84
C GLN A 219 -9.29 18.03 0.96
N GLY A 220 -8.68 17.62 -0.16
CA GLY A 220 -7.43 16.88 -0.15
C GLY A 220 -7.56 15.40 0.23
N THR A 221 -8.79 14.87 0.27
CA THR A 221 -9.03 13.44 0.43
C THR A 221 -9.13 12.77 -0.94
N ASP A 222 -8.26 11.79 -1.21
CA ASP A 222 -8.23 11.09 -2.49
C ASP A 222 -9.11 9.82 -2.49
N LEU A 223 -10.00 9.71 -3.46
CA LEU A 223 -10.77 8.50 -3.73
C LEU A 223 -10.07 7.63 -4.79
N SER A 224 -10.07 6.31 -4.58
CA SER A 224 -9.59 5.38 -5.60
C SER A 224 -10.57 5.33 -6.77
N MET A 225 -10.18 5.85 -7.94
CA MET A 225 -11.02 5.90 -9.14
C MET A 225 -10.37 5.29 -10.39
N PRO A 226 -10.08 3.97 -10.41
CA PRO A 226 -9.47 3.34 -11.58
C PRO A 226 -10.25 3.54 -12.89
N CYS A 227 -11.59 3.64 -12.84
CA CYS A 227 -12.36 3.90 -14.05
C CYS A 227 -12.29 5.36 -14.57
N GLY A 228 -11.51 6.25 -13.92
CA GLY A 228 -11.43 7.67 -14.28
C GLY A 228 -12.79 8.37 -14.21
N GLY A 229 -13.59 8.03 -13.19
CA GLY A 229 -14.93 8.62 -13.01
C GLY A 229 -16.01 8.11 -13.97
N LYS A 230 -15.79 7.01 -14.72
CA LYS A 230 -16.79 6.45 -15.67
C LYS A 230 -17.91 5.61 -15.04
N GLY A 231 -17.93 5.46 -13.70
CA GLY A 231 -18.99 4.74 -12.99
C GLY A 231 -19.01 3.21 -13.14
N ARG A 232 -17.87 2.57 -13.41
CA ARG A 232 -17.82 1.12 -13.74
C ARG A 232 -17.10 0.23 -12.72
N CYS A 233 -16.26 0.80 -11.85
CA CYS A 233 -15.33 0.02 -11.02
C CYS A 233 -15.74 -0.16 -9.56
N GLY A 234 -16.68 0.64 -9.03
CA GLY A 234 -17.10 0.56 -7.62
C GLY A 234 -16.12 1.05 -6.56
N LYS A 235 -14.87 1.39 -6.92
CA LYS A 235 -13.85 1.80 -5.93
C LYS A 235 -14.07 3.18 -5.31
N CYS A 236 -14.90 4.04 -5.92
CA CYS A 236 -15.31 5.33 -5.37
C CYS A 236 -16.57 5.26 -4.48
N ARG A 237 -16.85 4.08 -3.91
CA ARG A 237 -18.05 3.87 -3.10
C ARG A 237 -18.07 4.78 -1.87
N VAL A 238 -19.21 5.40 -1.61
CA VAL A 238 -19.51 6.18 -0.41
C VAL A 238 -20.87 5.74 0.13
N ARG A 239 -21.11 5.95 1.43
CA ARG A 239 -22.39 5.59 2.05
C ARG A 239 -23.10 6.84 2.54
N VAL A 240 -24.33 7.06 2.11
CA VAL A 240 -25.20 8.11 2.64
C VAL A 240 -25.59 7.74 4.08
N VAL A 241 -25.24 8.57 5.04
CA VAL A 241 -25.59 8.38 6.46
C VAL A 241 -26.72 9.30 6.90
N ALA A 242 -26.85 10.49 6.28
CA ALA A 242 -28.01 11.37 6.42
C ALA A 242 -28.21 12.21 5.15
N GLY A 243 -29.44 12.68 4.90
CA GLY A 243 -29.79 13.37 3.65
C GLY A 243 -30.11 12.41 2.50
N LYS A 244 -30.10 12.91 1.26
CA LYS A 244 -30.42 12.10 0.07
C LYS A 244 -29.42 12.33 -1.06
N LEU A 245 -28.94 11.22 -1.62
CA LEU A 245 -28.31 11.17 -2.94
C LEU A 245 -29.05 10.18 -3.82
N ALA A 246 -29.39 10.63 -5.03
CA ALA A 246 -30.12 9.83 -6.01
C ALA A 246 -29.33 8.57 -6.40
N VAL A 247 -30.04 7.48 -6.63
CA VAL A 247 -29.46 6.26 -7.22
C VAL A 247 -29.34 6.46 -8.73
N THR A 248 -28.13 6.40 -9.25
CA THR A 248 -27.85 6.50 -10.68
C THR A 248 -27.95 5.13 -11.37
N PRO A 249 -28.13 5.08 -12.71
CA PRO A 249 -28.04 3.82 -13.45
C PRO A 249 -26.71 3.10 -13.28
N ALA A 250 -25.61 3.85 -13.12
CA ALA A 250 -24.28 3.31 -12.86
C ALA A 250 -24.21 2.59 -11.50
N ASP A 251 -24.87 3.13 -10.47
CA ASP A 251 -24.95 2.49 -9.15
C ASP A 251 -25.60 1.11 -9.24
N ARG A 252 -26.67 0.97 -10.03
CA ARG A 252 -27.39 -0.31 -10.22
C ARG A 252 -26.57 -1.38 -10.93
N ASN A 253 -25.56 -0.99 -11.70
CA ASN A 253 -24.65 -1.92 -12.36
C ASN A 253 -23.52 -2.41 -11.45
N VAL A 254 -23.32 -1.76 -10.29
CA VAL A 254 -22.20 -2.02 -9.39
C VAL A 254 -22.66 -2.56 -8.04
N PHE A 255 -23.75 -2.02 -7.49
CA PHE A 255 -24.27 -2.38 -6.18
C PHE A 255 -25.54 -3.21 -6.29
N SER A 256 -25.68 -4.18 -5.39
CA SER A 256 -26.94 -4.92 -5.22
C SER A 256 -28.05 -4.03 -4.65
N ASP A 257 -29.31 -4.45 -4.82
CA ASP A 257 -30.46 -3.72 -4.27
C ASP A 257 -30.39 -3.56 -2.74
N SER A 258 -29.75 -4.49 -2.01
CA SER A 258 -29.53 -4.35 -0.56
C SER A 258 -28.56 -3.21 -0.26
N GLN A 259 -27.42 -3.18 -0.96
CA GLN A 259 -26.41 -2.13 -0.78
C GLN A 259 -26.96 -0.75 -1.15
N LEU A 260 -27.80 -0.65 -2.18
CA LEU A 260 -28.45 0.62 -2.54
C LEU A 260 -29.39 1.13 -1.43
N ARG A 261 -30.12 0.21 -0.76
CA ARG A 261 -30.97 0.53 0.41
C ARG A 261 -30.16 0.95 1.63
N GLU A 262 -28.97 0.37 1.81
CA GLU A 262 -28.01 0.74 2.85
C GLU A 262 -27.29 2.07 2.58
N GLY A 263 -27.65 2.77 1.49
CA GLY A 263 -27.15 4.11 1.19
C GLY A 263 -25.88 4.15 0.35
N TRP A 264 -25.41 3.01 -0.20
CA TRP A 264 -24.21 2.98 -1.05
C TRP A 264 -24.43 3.69 -2.38
N ARG A 265 -23.49 4.55 -2.76
CA ARG A 265 -23.45 5.32 -4.02
C ARG A 265 -22.03 5.40 -4.59
N LEU A 266 -21.90 5.57 -5.90
CA LEU A 266 -20.65 5.89 -6.57
C LEU A 266 -20.39 7.40 -6.48
N ALA A 267 -19.37 7.82 -5.73
CA ALA A 267 -19.06 9.25 -5.57
C ALA A 267 -18.84 9.98 -6.90
N CYS A 268 -18.30 9.30 -7.92
CA CYS A 268 -18.02 9.89 -9.23
C CYS A 268 -19.25 10.09 -10.14
N GLN A 269 -20.40 9.59 -9.71
CA GLN A 269 -21.67 9.71 -10.44
C GLN A 269 -22.74 10.44 -9.62
N ALA A 270 -22.62 10.45 -8.29
CA ALA A 270 -23.54 11.13 -7.40
C ALA A 270 -23.31 12.65 -7.44
N GLU A 271 -24.39 13.41 -7.61
CA GLU A 271 -24.39 14.87 -7.60
C GLU A 271 -25.06 15.39 -6.33
N THR A 272 -24.45 16.40 -5.69
CA THR A 272 -24.99 17.00 -4.46
C THR A 272 -26.05 18.04 -4.80
N THR A 273 -27.30 17.79 -4.44
CA THR A 273 -28.43 18.72 -4.63
C THR A 273 -28.95 19.33 -3.33
N GLU A 274 -28.66 18.70 -2.19
CA GLU A 274 -29.08 19.11 -0.86
C GLU A 274 -28.02 18.73 0.18
N GLU A 275 -28.15 19.26 1.41
CA GLU A 275 -27.28 18.91 2.53
C GLU A 275 -27.32 17.41 2.79
N THR A 276 -26.17 16.75 2.64
CA THR A 276 -26.04 15.30 2.75
C THR A 276 -24.80 14.98 3.56
N LYS A 277 -24.96 14.12 4.57
CA LYS A 277 -23.86 13.54 5.32
C LYS A 277 -23.52 12.18 4.71
N ILE A 278 -22.26 12.02 4.33
CA ILE A 278 -21.74 10.79 3.73
C ILE A 278 -20.60 10.24 4.58
N ALA A 279 -20.54 8.91 4.70
CA ALA A 279 -19.38 8.21 5.21
C ALA A 279 -18.50 7.81 4.03
N VAL A 280 -17.25 8.28 4.06
CA VAL A 280 -16.20 7.84 3.14
C VAL A 280 -15.49 6.68 3.82
N PRO A 281 -15.54 5.44 3.27
CA PRO A 281 -14.75 4.34 3.79
C PRO A 281 -13.28 4.65 3.48
N LEU A 282 -12.61 5.31 4.42
CA LEU A 282 -11.17 5.47 4.42
C LEU A 282 -10.60 4.06 4.61
N ARG A 283 -10.25 3.40 3.51
CA ARG A 283 -9.20 2.40 3.59
C ARG A 283 -7.97 3.20 3.90
N GLU A 284 -7.55 3.16 5.16
CA GLU A 284 -6.26 3.69 5.58
C GLU A 284 -5.24 3.27 4.52
N GLN A 285 -4.67 4.26 3.84
CA GLN A 285 -3.42 4.04 3.11
C GLN A 285 -2.31 3.97 4.16
N GLN A 286 -2.43 3.01 5.07
CA GLN A 286 -1.35 2.62 5.95
C GLN A 286 -0.31 1.92 5.07
N GLY A 287 0.88 2.51 5.03
CA GLY A 287 2.11 1.90 4.55
C GLY A 287 2.01 1.25 3.17
N PHE A 288 2.34 2.01 2.13
CA PHE A 288 3.11 1.35 1.07
C PHE A 288 4.39 0.85 1.72
N SER A 289 4.47 -0.47 1.93
CA SER A 289 5.70 -1.10 2.35
C SER A 289 6.69 -0.83 1.22
N ALA A 290 7.76 -0.08 1.53
CA ALA A 290 8.84 0.20 0.61
C ALA A 290 9.44 -1.14 0.19
N LEU A 291 9.01 -1.64 -0.97
CA LEU A 291 9.65 -2.77 -1.64
C LEU A 291 10.89 -2.24 -2.36
N ALA A 292 11.88 -1.86 -1.56
CA ALA A 292 13.24 -1.66 -2.00
C ALA A 292 14.15 -2.58 -1.18
N LEU A 293 14.93 -3.38 -1.90
CA LEU A 293 16.29 -3.81 -1.56
C LEU A 293 16.59 -3.92 -0.05
N GLN A 294 16.01 -4.91 0.63
CA GLN A 294 16.59 -5.42 1.86
C GLN A 294 17.46 -6.63 1.52
N GLU A 295 18.66 -6.36 1.04
CA GLU A 295 19.82 -7.18 1.42
C GLU A 295 20.61 -6.35 2.44
N ASP A 296 20.68 -6.87 3.66
CA ASP A 296 21.66 -6.55 4.72
C ASP A 296 22.05 -5.07 4.92
N ALA A 297 21.09 -4.19 5.21
CA ALA A 297 21.38 -2.86 5.77
C ALA A 297 21.26 -2.88 7.31
N GLU A 298 22.07 -3.72 7.97
CA GLU A 298 22.56 -3.35 9.30
C GLU A 298 23.68 -2.31 9.09
N GLN A 299 23.57 -1.16 9.78
CA GLN A 299 24.60 -0.13 10.05
C GLN A 299 24.55 1.24 9.31
N ASP A 300 24.57 2.24 10.19
CA ASP A 300 25.13 3.61 10.10
C ASP A 300 24.35 4.73 9.38
N SER A 301 23.51 5.43 10.16
CA SER A 301 23.08 6.82 9.88
C SER A 301 24.22 7.84 9.92
N ALA A 302 25.45 7.42 10.23
CA ALA A 302 26.64 8.27 10.28
C ALA A 302 27.30 8.51 8.90
N LEU A 303 26.88 7.80 7.86
CA LEU A 303 27.57 7.75 6.56
C LEU A 303 27.41 9.00 5.68
N LEU A 304 26.38 9.82 5.85
CA LEU A 304 26.15 10.97 4.96
C LEU A 304 26.90 12.26 5.34
N ALA A 305 27.52 12.35 6.52
CA ALA A 305 28.05 13.60 7.06
C ALA A 305 29.19 14.26 6.24
N ASN A 306 29.73 13.60 5.20
CA ASN A 306 30.74 14.13 4.29
C ASN A 306 30.56 13.69 2.82
N HIS A 307 29.46 13.04 2.47
CA HIS A 307 29.27 12.42 1.16
C HIS A 307 28.24 13.20 0.34
N GLY A 308 28.49 13.36 -0.96
CA GLY A 308 27.49 13.94 -1.87
C GLY A 308 26.38 12.93 -2.07
N CYS A 309 25.12 13.34 -1.94
CA CYS A 309 23.98 12.46 -2.21
C CYS A 309 23.22 12.91 -3.45
N GLY A 310 22.27 12.09 -3.89
CA GLY A 310 21.31 12.44 -4.91
C GLY A 310 20.01 11.67 -4.76
N ILE A 311 19.02 12.00 -5.59
CA ILE A 311 17.70 11.38 -5.56
C ILE A 311 17.45 10.67 -6.89
N ALA A 312 17.22 9.35 -6.84
CA ALA A 312 16.73 8.58 -7.96
C ALA A 312 15.22 8.45 -7.87
N ILE A 313 14.50 8.61 -8.99
CA ILE A 313 13.04 8.63 -9.01
C ILE A 313 12.55 7.74 -10.14
N ASP A 314 11.61 6.86 -9.82
CA ASP A 314 10.82 6.08 -10.77
C ASP A 314 9.37 6.57 -10.74
N ILE A 315 8.89 7.11 -11.86
CA ILE A 315 7.50 7.58 -12.02
C ILE A 315 6.71 6.53 -12.79
N GLY A 316 6.21 5.55 -12.07
CA GLY A 316 5.22 4.60 -12.57
C GLY A 316 3.82 5.21 -12.69
N THR A 317 2.97 4.58 -13.50
CA THR A 317 1.58 5.01 -13.66
C THR A 317 0.80 4.84 -12.35
N THR A 318 0.96 3.73 -11.65
CA THR A 318 0.24 3.44 -10.40
C THR A 318 0.98 3.90 -9.15
N THR A 319 2.31 3.77 -9.16
CA THR A 319 3.20 3.96 -8.01
C THR A 319 4.36 4.86 -8.42
N ILE A 320 4.76 5.76 -7.53
CA ILE A 320 5.97 6.57 -7.68
C ILE A 320 6.92 6.16 -6.55
N ALA A 321 8.17 5.88 -6.90
CA ALA A 321 9.22 5.52 -5.96
C ALA A 321 10.37 6.52 -6.04
N ALA A 322 10.98 6.81 -4.90
CA ALA A 322 12.17 7.63 -4.81
C ALA A 322 13.19 6.97 -3.88
N ALA A 323 14.47 7.12 -4.20
CA ALA A 323 15.59 6.62 -3.43
C ALA A 323 16.59 7.73 -3.15
N LEU A 324 17.03 7.84 -1.91
CA LEU A 324 18.20 8.61 -1.51
C LEU A 324 19.44 7.77 -1.77
N VAL A 325 20.37 8.28 -2.57
CA VAL A 325 21.55 7.56 -3.07
C VAL A 325 22.81 8.26 -2.61
N ASP A 326 23.74 7.51 -2.02
CA ASP A 326 25.11 7.97 -1.79
C ASP A 326 25.87 7.97 -3.11
N ARG A 327 26.42 9.11 -3.51
CA ARG A 327 27.12 9.23 -4.80
C ARG A 327 28.55 8.73 -4.78
N THR A 328 29.04 8.27 -3.64
CA THR A 328 30.43 7.81 -3.46
C THR A 328 30.57 6.35 -3.87
N ASP A 329 29.62 5.53 -3.48
CA ASP A 329 29.58 4.09 -3.75
C ASP A 329 28.30 3.65 -4.50
N GLY A 330 27.34 4.56 -4.72
CA GLY A 330 26.08 4.29 -5.38
C GLY A 330 25.06 3.56 -4.52
N ARG A 331 25.31 3.42 -3.21
CA ARG A 331 24.43 2.72 -2.29
C ARG A 331 23.12 3.49 -2.10
N ILE A 332 22.00 2.77 -2.16
CA ILE A 332 20.68 3.31 -1.80
C ILE A 332 20.60 3.36 -0.27
N VAL A 333 20.52 4.56 0.28
CA VAL A 333 20.46 4.83 1.72
C VAL A 333 19.05 4.63 2.26
N ALA A 334 18.06 5.15 1.54
CA ALA A 334 16.66 5.08 1.92
C ALA A 334 15.77 5.11 0.69
N THR A 335 14.57 4.56 0.81
CA THR A 335 13.56 4.58 -0.24
C THR A 335 12.19 4.94 0.30
N ALA A 336 11.46 5.74 -0.46
CA ALA A 336 10.09 6.09 -0.17
C ALA A 336 9.21 5.80 -1.40
N THR A 337 7.95 5.43 -1.16
CA THR A 337 7.00 5.14 -2.24
C THR A 337 5.63 5.70 -1.94
N THR A 338 4.90 6.13 -2.96
CA THR A 338 3.52 6.62 -2.84
C THR A 338 2.67 6.14 -4.01
N ALA A 339 1.37 5.98 -3.78
CA ALA A 339 0.43 5.88 -4.89
C ALA A 339 0.42 7.19 -5.69
N SER A 340 0.40 7.07 -7.02
CA SER A 340 0.25 8.23 -7.89
C SER A 340 -1.13 8.86 -7.72
N ARG A 341 -1.18 10.13 -7.32
CA ARG A 341 -2.44 10.91 -7.22
C ARG A 341 -3.10 11.11 -8.58
N GLN A 342 -2.34 10.95 -9.67
CA GLN A 342 -2.88 11.01 -11.03
C GLN A 342 -3.93 9.92 -11.33
N ARG A 343 -4.00 8.86 -10.49
CA ARG A 343 -5.04 7.82 -10.58
C ARG A 343 -6.46 8.37 -10.46
N SER A 344 -6.64 9.53 -9.83
CA SER A 344 -7.93 10.23 -9.77
C SER A 344 -8.42 10.68 -11.15
N PHE A 345 -7.51 10.92 -12.11
CA PHE A 345 -7.81 11.38 -13.47
C PHE A 345 -7.87 10.23 -14.49
N GLY A 346 -7.30 9.06 -14.17
CA GLY A 346 -7.30 7.88 -15.04
C GLY A 346 -6.44 6.73 -14.50
N ALA A 347 -6.88 5.49 -14.73
CA ALA A 347 -6.12 4.30 -14.31
C ALA A 347 -4.85 4.04 -15.13
N ASP A 348 -4.83 4.49 -16.38
CA ASP A 348 -3.79 4.14 -17.35
C ASP A 348 -3.30 5.37 -18.11
N VAL A 349 -2.22 5.19 -18.88
CA VAL A 349 -1.61 6.26 -19.66
C VAL A 349 -2.58 6.88 -20.67
N ILE A 350 -3.41 6.07 -21.32
CA ILE A 350 -4.36 6.53 -22.36
C ILE A 350 -5.44 7.43 -21.77
N SER A 351 -6.04 7.03 -20.65
CA SER A 351 -7.05 7.84 -19.95
C SER A 351 -6.46 9.14 -19.40
N ARG A 352 -5.19 9.14 -18.97
CA ARG A 352 -4.49 10.37 -18.57
C ARG A 352 -4.16 11.29 -19.75
N ILE A 353 -3.76 10.73 -20.90
CA ILE A 353 -3.58 11.48 -22.15
C ILE A 353 -4.89 12.15 -22.54
N ASP A 354 -6.01 11.42 -22.53
CA ASP A 354 -7.34 11.97 -22.83
C ASP A 354 -7.73 13.08 -21.85
N ALA A 355 -7.54 12.88 -20.54
CA ALA A 355 -7.80 13.89 -19.52
C ALA A 355 -6.93 15.14 -19.72
N ALA A 356 -5.64 14.97 -20.01
CA ALA A 356 -4.71 16.07 -20.28
C ALA A 356 -5.17 16.87 -21.51
N ASN A 357 -5.54 16.19 -22.60
CA ASN A 357 -6.04 16.80 -23.83
C ASN A 357 -7.39 17.51 -23.64
N LYS A 358 -8.19 17.08 -22.65
CA LYS A 358 -9.45 17.73 -22.23
C LYS A 358 -9.26 18.84 -21.19
N GLY A 359 -8.04 19.35 -21.03
CA GLY A 359 -7.75 20.52 -20.19
C GLY A 359 -7.33 20.21 -18.76
N LYS A 360 -7.17 18.93 -18.37
CA LYS A 360 -6.68 18.55 -17.03
C LYS A 360 -5.15 18.44 -16.94
N GLY A 361 -4.40 18.81 -17.98
CA GLY A 361 -2.94 18.68 -18.02
C GLY A 361 -2.20 19.36 -16.86
N LYS A 362 -2.58 20.59 -16.50
CA LYS A 362 -1.99 21.31 -15.35
C LYS A 362 -2.29 20.64 -14.00
N ALA A 363 -3.48 20.03 -13.86
CA ALA A 363 -3.86 19.33 -12.63
C ALA A 363 -3.07 18.02 -12.48
N LEU A 364 -2.92 17.26 -13.57
CA LEU A 364 -2.07 16.07 -13.65
C LEU A 364 -0.59 16.39 -13.35
N GLN A 365 -0.08 17.49 -13.90
CA GLN A 365 1.27 17.97 -13.63
C GLN A 365 1.46 18.33 -12.15
N LYS A 366 0.52 19.10 -11.58
CA LYS A 366 0.57 19.48 -10.16
C LYS A 366 0.53 18.24 -9.25
N ALA A 367 -0.29 17.25 -9.60
CA ALA A 367 -0.40 16.00 -8.84
C ALA A 367 0.94 15.25 -8.77
N VAL A 368 1.57 14.96 -9.93
CA VAL A 368 2.86 14.23 -9.94
C VAL A 368 3.99 15.01 -9.28
N ARG A 369 4.06 16.33 -9.47
CA ARG A 369 5.05 17.17 -8.79
C ARG A 369 4.87 17.15 -7.27
N LYS A 370 3.62 17.19 -6.79
CA LYS A 370 3.30 17.12 -5.35
C LYS A 370 3.68 15.75 -4.78
N ASP A 371 3.42 14.66 -5.51
CA ASP A 371 3.80 13.31 -5.09
C ASP A 371 5.32 13.20 -4.91
N ILE A 372 6.08 13.63 -5.92
CA ILE A 372 7.55 13.57 -5.91
C ILE A 372 8.15 14.44 -4.80
N LEU A 373 7.67 15.68 -4.64
CA LEU A 373 8.17 16.56 -3.59
C LEU A 373 7.89 15.99 -2.19
N GLY A 374 6.71 15.40 -1.97
CA GLY A 374 6.39 14.75 -0.70
C GLY A 374 7.26 13.52 -0.42
N LEU A 375 7.65 12.76 -1.45
CA LEU A 375 8.61 11.66 -1.30
C LEU A 375 10.00 12.19 -0.91
N MET A 376 10.45 13.28 -1.53
CA MET A 376 11.73 13.91 -1.17
C MET A 376 11.71 14.46 0.26
N GLU A 377 10.60 15.08 0.68
CA GLU A 377 10.40 15.51 2.07
C GLU A 377 10.52 14.32 3.02
N THR A 378 9.81 13.23 2.75
CA THR A 378 9.88 12.00 3.58
C THR A 378 11.31 11.47 3.69
N LEU A 379 12.03 11.37 2.56
CA LEU A 379 13.43 10.90 2.56
C LEU A 379 14.35 11.82 3.37
N PHE A 380 14.12 13.13 3.36
CA PHE A 380 14.95 14.10 4.09
C PHE A 380 14.53 14.31 5.54
N ASP A 381 13.29 13.98 5.91
CA ASP A 381 12.88 13.99 7.31
C ASP A 381 13.61 12.87 8.08
N ASP A 382 13.79 11.70 7.45
CA ASP A 382 14.59 10.59 7.98
C ASP A 382 16.11 10.83 7.84
N HIS A 383 16.54 11.64 6.86
CA HIS A 383 17.94 11.94 6.55
C HIS A 383 18.19 13.44 6.26
N PRO A 384 18.16 14.32 7.28
CA PRO A 384 18.21 15.78 7.08
C PRO A 384 19.47 16.29 6.38
N GLU A 385 20.59 15.62 6.60
CA GLU A 385 21.88 15.91 5.95
C GLU A 385 21.82 15.72 4.43
N GLY A 386 20.96 14.81 3.94
CA GLY A 386 20.72 14.57 2.52
C GLY A 386 20.22 15.83 1.80
N ARG A 387 19.39 16.64 2.45
CA ARG A 387 18.84 17.85 1.82
C ARG A 387 19.91 18.86 1.42
N THR A 388 20.93 19.03 2.28
CA THR A 388 22.03 19.99 2.06
C THR A 388 23.13 19.44 1.14
N SER A 389 23.26 18.12 1.07
CA SER A 389 24.28 17.41 0.31
C SER A 389 23.78 16.87 -1.04
N CYS A 390 22.49 17.04 -1.36
CA CYS A 390 21.92 16.62 -2.64
C CYS A 390 22.52 17.42 -3.81
N ARG A 391 23.05 16.71 -4.81
CA ARG A 391 23.76 17.30 -5.97
C ARG A 391 23.27 16.79 -7.31
N ALA A 392 22.40 15.79 -7.35
CA ALA A 392 21.81 15.28 -8.59
C ALA A 392 20.44 14.66 -8.32
N VAL A 393 19.52 14.84 -9.27
CA VAL A 393 18.27 14.08 -9.34
C VAL A 393 18.18 13.39 -10.70
N ALA A 394 17.87 12.09 -10.72
CA ALA A 394 17.58 11.36 -11.95
C ALA A 394 16.14 10.84 -11.94
N ILE A 395 15.46 10.96 -13.07
CA ILE A 395 14.06 10.55 -13.23
C ILE A 395 13.94 9.52 -14.36
N ALA A 396 13.58 8.30 -13.98
CA ALA A 396 13.15 7.22 -14.88
C ALA A 396 11.61 7.21 -14.94
N ALA A 397 11.04 7.17 -16.13
CA ALA A 397 9.58 7.14 -16.30
C ALA A 397 9.20 6.78 -17.73
N ASN A 398 7.99 6.23 -17.91
CA ASN A 398 7.44 6.12 -19.26
C ASN A 398 7.22 7.51 -19.88
N THR A 399 7.25 7.57 -21.21
CA THR A 399 7.19 8.82 -21.97
C THR A 399 5.99 9.68 -21.62
N THR A 400 4.82 9.08 -21.36
CA THR A 400 3.62 9.83 -20.96
C THR A 400 3.82 10.51 -19.60
N MET A 401 4.39 9.81 -18.62
CA MET A 401 4.63 10.38 -17.29
C MET A 401 5.63 11.55 -17.34
N LEU A 402 6.67 11.48 -18.18
CA LEU A 402 7.57 12.61 -18.41
C LEU A 402 6.83 13.84 -18.98
N HIS A 403 5.94 13.63 -19.95
CA HIS A 403 5.14 14.73 -20.52
C HIS A 403 4.24 15.38 -19.47
N LEU A 404 3.62 14.58 -18.59
CA LEU A 404 2.79 15.11 -17.52
C LEU A 404 3.62 15.87 -16.47
N LEU A 405 4.80 15.38 -16.11
CA LEU A 405 5.73 16.07 -15.19
C LEU A 405 6.17 17.44 -15.75
N MET A 406 6.61 17.46 -17.00
CA MET A 406 7.11 18.66 -17.68
C MET A 406 6.00 19.60 -18.14
N GLY A 407 4.75 19.12 -18.18
CA GLY A 407 3.62 19.88 -18.72
C GLY A 407 3.68 20.02 -20.25
N TRP A 408 4.35 19.09 -20.93
CA TRP A 408 4.38 19.02 -22.38
C TRP A 408 3.03 18.57 -22.96
N SER A 409 2.81 18.89 -24.23
CA SER A 409 1.58 18.52 -24.93
C SER A 409 1.47 17.00 -25.07
N CYS A 410 0.37 16.42 -24.57
CA CYS A 410 0.05 15.00 -24.74
C CYS A 410 -0.73 14.69 -26.03
N LYS A 411 -0.99 15.69 -26.90
CA LYS A 411 -1.84 15.53 -28.09
C LYS A 411 -1.30 14.48 -29.07
N GLY A 412 0.01 14.43 -29.24
CA GLY A 412 0.67 13.50 -30.16
C GLY A 412 0.78 12.07 -29.62
N LEU A 413 0.69 11.87 -28.30
CA LEU A 413 0.90 10.56 -27.68
C LEU A 413 -0.24 9.58 -27.94
N GLY A 414 -1.48 10.06 -28.04
CA GLY A 414 -2.67 9.21 -28.22
C GLY A 414 -3.10 9.00 -29.67
N ASN A 415 -2.43 9.62 -30.64
CA ASN A 415 -2.83 9.59 -32.05
C ASN A 415 -1.67 9.08 -32.92
N TRP A 416 -1.94 8.14 -33.82
CA TRP A 416 -0.96 7.69 -34.82
C TRP A 416 -0.40 8.89 -35.61
N PRO A 417 0.92 9.04 -35.79
CA PRO A 417 1.99 8.06 -35.55
C PRO A 417 2.65 8.11 -34.15
N PHE A 418 1.89 8.45 -33.11
CA PHE A 418 2.30 8.47 -31.70
C PHE A 418 3.57 9.30 -31.49
N THR A 419 3.48 10.62 -31.67
CA THR A 419 4.65 11.50 -31.67
C THR A 419 4.81 12.22 -30.32
N PRO A 420 5.88 11.95 -29.55
CA PRO A 420 6.17 12.69 -28.33
C PRO A 420 6.79 14.06 -28.63
N VAL A 421 6.66 15.00 -27.69
CA VAL A 421 7.37 16.28 -27.72
C VAL A 421 8.85 16.08 -27.44
N SER A 422 9.18 15.20 -26.49
CA SER A 422 10.54 14.78 -26.17
C SER A 422 10.53 13.38 -25.57
N LEU A 423 11.61 12.63 -25.82
CA LEU A 423 11.85 11.32 -25.21
C LEU A 423 12.68 11.44 -23.92
N GLY A 424 12.99 12.64 -23.42
CA GLY A 424 13.96 12.82 -22.34
C GLY A 424 15.40 12.85 -22.87
N GLY A 425 16.37 12.52 -22.01
CA GLY A 425 17.80 12.55 -22.35
C GLY A 425 18.48 13.90 -22.10
N GLU A 426 17.81 14.81 -21.38
CA GLU A 426 18.30 16.16 -21.12
C GLU A 426 18.37 16.43 -19.61
N THR A 427 19.19 17.41 -19.23
CA THR A 427 19.33 17.87 -17.85
C THR A 427 18.77 19.29 -17.70
N TYR A 428 17.93 19.49 -16.68
CA TYR A 428 17.20 20.72 -16.42
C TYR A 428 17.52 21.27 -15.04
N ALA A 429 17.25 22.56 -14.81
CA ALA A 429 17.24 23.11 -13.46
C ALA A 429 16.04 22.55 -12.67
N PHE A 430 16.21 22.33 -11.36
CA PHE A 430 15.15 21.84 -10.49
C PHE A 430 13.85 22.65 -10.61
N LYS A 431 13.99 23.98 -10.66
CA LYS A 431 12.88 24.92 -10.78
C LYS A 431 12.08 24.73 -12.07
N ASP A 432 12.71 24.37 -13.17
CA ASP A 432 12.03 24.16 -14.45
C ASP A 432 11.17 22.89 -14.43
N VAL A 433 11.67 21.84 -13.77
CA VAL A 433 10.98 20.54 -13.65
C VAL A 433 9.87 20.58 -12.61
N PHE A 434 10.08 21.23 -11.46
CA PHE A 434 9.14 21.17 -10.32
C PHE A 434 8.38 22.48 -10.07
N GLY A 435 8.83 23.61 -10.61
CA GLY A 435 8.27 24.93 -10.28
C GLY A 435 8.46 25.30 -8.80
N SER A 436 9.51 24.77 -8.17
CA SER A 436 9.81 24.88 -6.75
C SER A 436 11.30 25.17 -6.55
N ASP A 437 11.63 25.87 -5.47
CA ASP A 437 13.00 26.17 -5.04
C ASP A 437 13.48 25.17 -3.95
N PHE A 438 12.84 23.99 -3.87
CA PHE A 438 13.10 22.97 -2.84
C PHE A 438 14.55 22.47 -2.83
N LEU A 439 15.14 22.28 -4.03
CA LEU A 439 16.54 21.92 -4.28
C LEU A 439 17.11 22.78 -5.42
N SER A 440 17.12 24.11 -5.26
CA SER A 440 17.40 25.07 -6.34
C SER A 440 18.70 24.82 -7.13
N ASP A 441 19.77 24.40 -6.46
CA ASP A 441 21.10 24.20 -7.07
C ASP A 441 21.30 22.78 -7.63
N CYS A 442 20.27 21.93 -7.57
CA CYS A 442 20.37 20.53 -7.97
C CYS A 442 19.87 20.33 -9.42
N PRO A 443 20.71 19.85 -10.36
CA PRO A 443 20.25 19.47 -11.68
C PRO A 443 19.33 18.25 -11.62
N VAL A 444 18.37 18.21 -12.55
CA VAL A 444 17.43 17.10 -12.74
C VAL A 444 17.62 16.53 -14.14
N THR A 445 18.06 15.28 -14.21
CA THR A 445 18.25 14.55 -15.47
C THR A 445 17.06 13.65 -15.74
N LEU A 446 16.45 13.79 -16.92
CA LEU A 446 15.39 12.89 -17.38
C LEU A 446 16.02 11.78 -18.21
N ILE A 447 15.84 10.52 -17.81
CA ILE A 447 16.39 9.37 -18.53
C ILE A 447 15.72 9.25 -19.91
N PRO A 448 16.49 9.05 -21.01
CA PRO A 448 15.93 8.96 -22.35
C PRO A 448 15.10 7.69 -22.53
N GLY A 449 13.91 7.83 -23.10
CA GLY A 449 13.10 6.74 -23.62
C GLY A 449 13.42 6.41 -25.07
N MET A 450 12.78 5.36 -25.58
CA MET A 450 12.98 4.84 -26.94
C MET A 450 11.81 5.18 -27.87
N SER A 451 10.58 5.20 -27.35
CA SER A 451 9.37 5.50 -28.12
C SER A 451 8.29 6.16 -27.27
N THR A 452 7.09 6.36 -27.83
CA THR A 452 5.92 6.87 -27.07
C THR A 452 5.47 5.91 -25.97
N TYR A 453 5.63 4.60 -26.15
CA TYR A 453 5.15 3.59 -25.21
C TYR A 453 6.27 2.83 -24.50
N VAL A 454 7.53 3.04 -24.90
CA VAL A 454 8.71 2.50 -24.20
C VAL A 454 9.58 3.67 -23.77
N GLY A 455 9.53 4.02 -22.48
CA GLY A 455 10.17 5.23 -21.95
C GLY A 455 11.50 4.99 -21.26
N GLY A 456 11.93 5.99 -20.49
CA GLY A 456 13.22 5.98 -19.80
C GLY A 456 13.26 5.05 -18.58
N ASP A 457 12.11 4.64 -18.06
CA ASP A 457 11.97 3.53 -17.12
C ASP A 457 12.58 2.24 -17.68
N ILE A 458 12.27 1.92 -18.94
CA ILE A 458 12.80 0.72 -19.61
C ILE A 458 14.25 0.89 -20.01
N THR A 459 14.67 2.07 -20.45
CA THR A 459 16.09 2.34 -20.72
C THR A 459 16.94 2.18 -19.46
N ALA A 460 16.46 2.71 -18.33
CA ALA A 460 17.09 2.48 -17.02
C ALA A 460 17.10 0.99 -16.65
N GLY A 461 16.02 0.27 -16.95
CA GLY A 461 15.92 -1.18 -16.74
C GLY A 461 16.89 -2.00 -17.59
N ILE A 462 17.09 -1.64 -18.85
CA ILE A 462 18.09 -2.25 -19.75
C ILE A 462 19.47 -2.13 -19.14
N ALA A 463 19.84 -0.94 -18.65
CA ALA A 463 21.13 -0.72 -17.99
C ALA A 463 21.28 -1.53 -16.71
N ALA A 464 20.29 -1.45 -15.81
CA ALA A 464 20.32 -2.17 -14.53
C ALA A 464 20.34 -3.71 -14.68
N SER A 465 19.77 -4.24 -15.78
CA SER A 465 19.76 -5.68 -16.05
C SER A 465 21.10 -6.25 -16.55
N GLY A 466 22.03 -5.37 -16.95
CA GLY A 466 23.31 -5.73 -17.60
C GLY A 466 23.17 -6.09 -19.09
N LEU A 467 21.97 -5.92 -19.67
CA LEU A 467 21.71 -6.27 -21.08
C LEU A 467 22.60 -5.47 -22.04
N MET A 468 22.89 -4.21 -21.71
CA MET A 468 23.70 -3.34 -22.56
C MET A 468 25.18 -3.73 -22.65
N ASP A 469 25.68 -4.52 -21.71
CA ASP A 469 27.09 -4.89 -21.60
C ASP A 469 27.36 -6.37 -21.94
N SER A 470 26.33 -7.13 -22.29
CA SER A 470 26.40 -8.58 -22.47
C SER A 470 26.16 -9.02 -23.91
N ASP A 471 26.85 -10.10 -24.33
CA ASP A 471 26.57 -10.83 -25.57
C ASP A 471 25.40 -11.82 -25.42
N GLU A 472 25.03 -12.17 -24.17
CA GLU A 472 23.93 -13.09 -23.85
C GLU A 472 22.58 -12.51 -24.30
N VAL A 473 21.76 -13.35 -24.94
CA VAL A 473 20.43 -12.94 -25.37
C VAL A 473 19.51 -12.95 -24.16
N THR A 474 19.08 -11.76 -23.76
CA THR A 474 18.22 -11.55 -22.60
C THR A 474 16.81 -11.17 -23.05
N LEU A 475 15.81 -11.83 -22.46
CA LEU A 475 14.42 -11.37 -22.48
C LEU A 475 14.13 -10.61 -21.20
N PHE A 476 14.13 -9.29 -21.27
CA PHE A 476 13.75 -8.42 -20.17
C PHE A 476 12.26 -8.08 -20.28
N ILE A 477 11.54 -8.26 -19.18
CA ILE A 477 10.09 -8.08 -19.08
C ILE A 477 9.83 -7.19 -17.87
N ASP A 478 9.41 -5.96 -18.10
CA ASP A 478 8.89 -5.10 -17.05
C ASP A 478 7.38 -5.29 -16.95
N LEU A 479 6.94 -5.85 -15.82
CA LEU A 479 5.54 -6.02 -15.53
C LEU A 479 5.05 -4.80 -14.76
N GLY A 480 4.16 -4.04 -15.39
CA GLY A 480 3.44 -2.95 -14.75
C GLY A 480 1.98 -2.86 -15.23
N THR A 481 1.46 -1.65 -15.32
CA THR A 481 0.13 -1.38 -15.92
C THR A 481 0.10 -1.81 -17.39
N ASN A 482 1.24 -1.72 -18.05
CA ASN A 482 1.53 -2.34 -19.34
C ASN A 482 2.63 -3.40 -19.12
N GLY A 483 2.90 -4.19 -20.16
CA GLY A 483 4.07 -5.05 -20.18
C GLY A 483 5.08 -4.55 -21.17
N GLU A 484 6.13 -3.91 -20.71
CA GLU A 484 7.24 -3.52 -21.56
C GLU A 484 8.21 -4.70 -21.70
N LEU A 485 8.59 -4.98 -22.94
CA LEU A 485 9.35 -6.15 -23.31
C LEU A 485 10.58 -5.72 -24.10
N VAL A 486 11.72 -6.31 -23.78
CA VAL A 486 12.98 -6.11 -24.50
C VAL A 486 13.59 -7.49 -24.76
N LEU A 487 13.88 -7.80 -26.02
CA LEU A 487 14.57 -9.03 -26.43
C LEU A 487 15.85 -8.65 -27.15
N GLY A 488 17.00 -9.10 -26.64
CA GLY A 488 18.27 -8.86 -27.33
C GLY A 488 19.48 -8.86 -26.41
N ASN A 489 20.53 -8.19 -26.85
CA ASN A 489 21.82 -8.08 -26.19
C ASN A 489 22.44 -6.69 -26.44
N ARG A 490 23.75 -6.52 -26.21
CA ARG A 490 24.45 -5.25 -26.46
C ARG A 490 24.39 -4.76 -27.91
N ASP A 491 24.29 -5.66 -28.89
CA ASP A 491 24.38 -5.33 -30.31
C ASP A 491 23.02 -5.02 -30.94
N GLN A 492 21.98 -5.78 -30.58
CA GLN A 492 20.64 -5.63 -31.14
C GLN A 492 19.58 -5.81 -30.06
N ARG A 493 18.58 -4.91 -30.06
CA ARG A 493 17.47 -4.91 -29.11
C ARG A 493 16.16 -4.72 -29.85
N PHE A 494 15.20 -5.61 -29.60
CA PHE A 494 13.82 -5.46 -30.03
C PHE A 494 12.97 -5.08 -28.83
N ILE A 495 12.13 -4.07 -28.98
CA ILE A 495 11.29 -3.56 -27.88
C ILE A 495 9.81 -3.60 -28.26
N ALA A 496 8.96 -3.81 -27.27
CA ALA A 496 7.51 -3.71 -27.43
C ALA A 496 6.84 -3.29 -26.11
N SER A 497 5.65 -2.71 -26.20
CA SER A 497 4.77 -2.51 -25.04
C SER A 497 3.45 -3.23 -25.27
N ALA A 498 3.14 -4.19 -24.40
CA ALA A 498 1.94 -5.00 -24.42
C ALA A 498 0.85 -4.37 -23.54
N PRO A 499 -0.38 -4.17 -24.05
CA PRO A 499 -1.47 -3.54 -23.32
C PRO A 499 -2.13 -4.51 -22.33
N ALA A 500 -1.38 -4.98 -21.32
CA ALA A 500 -1.87 -5.93 -20.32
C ALA A 500 -2.96 -5.33 -19.41
N GLY A 501 -2.90 -4.03 -19.15
CA GLY A 501 -3.76 -3.38 -18.17
C GLY A 501 -3.35 -3.73 -16.73
N PRO A 502 -3.93 -3.04 -15.73
CA PRO A 502 -3.40 -3.08 -14.37
C PRO A 502 -3.87 -4.31 -13.58
N ALA A 503 -4.43 -5.34 -14.21
CA ALA A 503 -5.02 -6.50 -13.52
C ALA A 503 -3.98 -7.22 -12.66
N LEU A 504 -2.79 -7.43 -13.21
CA LEU A 504 -1.68 -8.05 -12.49
C LEU A 504 -1.15 -7.13 -11.37
N GLU A 505 -1.32 -5.81 -11.43
CA GLU A 505 -1.00 -4.90 -10.32
C GLU A 505 -2.13 -4.80 -9.25
N GLY A 506 -3.18 -5.64 -9.34
CA GLY A 506 -4.38 -5.53 -8.50
C GLY A 506 -5.33 -4.39 -8.91
N GLY A 507 -5.05 -3.68 -10.00
CA GLY A 507 -5.99 -2.77 -10.64
C GLY A 507 -7.16 -3.53 -11.29
N LYS A 508 -8.33 -2.88 -11.39
CA LYS A 508 -9.61 -3.46 -11.91
C LYS A 508 -10.16 -4.70 -11.19
N LEU A 509 -9.38 -5.41 -10.38
CA LEU A 509 -9.86 -6.55 -9.60
C LEU A 509 -10.65 -6.08 -8.37
N THR A 510 -11.63 -6.89 -7.99
CA THR A 510 -12.55 -6.65 -6.87
C THR A 510 -11.81 -6.42 -5.56
N TRP A 511 -10.90 -7.33 -5.23
CA TRP A 511 -10.05 -7.28 -4.04
C TRP A 511 -8.59 -6.95 -4.32
N GLY A 512 -8.27 -6.57 -5.57
CA GLY A 512 -6.92 -6.18 -5.94
C GLY A 512 -6.49 -4.88 -5.26
N THR A 513 -5.28 -4.91 -4.70
CA THR A 513 -4.61 -3.79 -4.05
C THR A 513 -3.14 -3.76 -4.45
N ALA A 514 -2.48 -2.63 -4.22
CA ALA A 514 -1.03 -2.54 -4.39
C ALA A 514 -0.30 -3.38 -3.31
N SER A 515 1.01 -3.53 -3.43
CA SER A 515 1.84 -4.21 -2.44
C SER A 515 1.99 -3.37 -1.16
N ILE A 516 0.96 -3.38 -0.32
CA ILE A 516 0.87 -2.66 0.95
C ILE A 516 0.78 -3.65 2.12
N SER A 517 0.99 -3.17 3.36
CA SER A 517 0.83 -4.01 4.55
C SER A 517 -0.55 -4.70 4.57
N GLY A 518 -0.59 -6.00 4.86
CA GLY A 518 -1.82 -6.78 4.84
C GLY A 518 -2.28 -7.22 3.44
N ALA A 519 -1.64 -6.83 2.34
CA ALA A 519 -1.96 -7.39 1.03
C ALA A 519 -1.55 -8.87 0.97
N ILE A 520 -2.45 -9.74 0.52
CA ILE A 520 -2.15 -11.16 0.28
C ILE A 520 -1.12 -11.24 -0.85
N CYS A 521 0.06 -11.76 -0.53
CA CYS A 521 1.22 -11.86 -1.41
C CYS A 521 1.71 -13.30 -1.62
N GLY A 522 1.19 -14.25 -0.84
CA GLY A 522 1.42 -15.68 -1.06
C GLY A 522 0.15 -16.48 -0.89
N VAL A 523 -0.06 -17.48 -1.74
CA VAL A 523 -1.25 -18.33 -1.75
C VAL A 523 -0.87 -19.76 -2.07
N ARG A 524 -1.31 -20.69 -1.24
CA ARG A 524 -1.23 -22.13 -1.49
C ARG A 524 -2.61 -22.74 -1.35
N ILE A 525 -3.03 -23.52 -2.35
CA ILE A 525 -4.33 -24.16 -2.37
C ILE A 525 -4.21 -25.58 -1.81
N GLU A 526 -5.01 -25.89 -0.80
CA GLU A 526 -5.15 -27.23 -0.22
C GLU A 526 -6.60 -27.68 -0.30
N GLY A 527 -6.93 -28.50 -1.30
CA GLY A 527 -8.31 -28.89 -1.58
C GLY A 527 -9.19 -27.67 -1.85
N SER A 528 -10.20 -27.44 -1.01
CA SER A 528 -11.15 -26.33 -1.11
C SER A 528 -10.76 -25.08 -0.32
N LYS A 529 -9.54 -25.01 0.24
CA LYS A 529 -9.08 -23.93 1.11
C LYS A 529 -7.82 -23.25 0.59
N ALA A 530 -7.74 -21.95 0.80
CA ALA A 530 -6.54 -21.17 0.60
C ALA A 530 -5.76 -21.03 1.91
N ILE A 531 -4.46 -21.27 1.87
CA ILE A 531 -3.52 -20.84 2.90
C ILE A 531 -2.79 -19.63 2.35
N VAL A 532 -2.92 -18.50 3.04
CA VAL A 532 -2.41 -17.21 2.55
C VAL A 532 -1.33 -16.64 3.45
N ARG A 533 -0.42 -15.88 2.84
CA ARG A 533 0.57 -15.03 3.49
C ARG A 533 0.32 -13.59 3.06
N THR A 534 0.37 -12.67 4.02
CA THR A 534 0.25 -11.23 3.78
C THR A 534 1.59 -10.52 3.95
N ILE A 535 1.74 -9.35 3.33
CA ILE A 535 2.86 -8.44 3.58
C ILE A 535 2.82 -8.00 5.05
N ASP A 536 3.98 -8.02 5.71
CA ASP A 536 4.22 -7.78 7.15
C ASP A 536 3.47 -8.71 8.12
N GLY A 537 2.79 -9.74 7.61
CA GLY A 537 1.94 -10.61 8.42
C GLY A 537 0.73 -9.90 9.03
N ALA A 538 0.36 -8.73 8.51
CA ALA A 538 -0.81 -7.97 8.93
C ALA A 538 -2.13 -8.62 8.43
N VAL A 539 -3.26 -8.15 8.95
CA VAL A 539 -4.58 -8.67 8.58
C VAL A 539 -4.85 -8.45 7.08
N PRO A 540 -5.43 -9.43 6.36
CA PRO A 540 -5.70 -9.29 4.93
C PRO A 540 -6.56 -8.06 4.58
N VAL A 541 -6.09 -7.21 3.68
CA VAL A 541 -6.86 -6.04 3.16
C VAL A 541 -7.23 -6.16 1.68
N GLY A 542 -6.64 -7.13 0.99
CA GLY A 542 -6.80 -7.37 -0.43
C GLY A 542 -5.73 -8.33 -0.95
N ILE A 543 -5.55 -8.39 -2.26
CA ILE A 543 -4.58 -9.26 -2.94
C ILE A 543 -3.68 -8.40 -3.83
N CYS A 544 -2.36 -8.54 -3.71
CA CYS A 544 -1.40 -7.87 -4.60
C CYS A 544 -1.02 -8.75 -5.79
N GLY A 545 -0.19 -8.24 -6.70
CA GLY A 545 0.17 -8.92 -7.95
C GLY A 545 0.77 -10.32 -7.79
N THR A 546 1.71 -10.48 -6.86
CA THR A 546 2.27 -11.80 -6.54
C THR A 546 1.20 -12.73 -5.99
N GLY A 547 0.34 -12.24 -5.08
CA GLY A 547 -0.78 -13.02 -4.56
C GLY A 547 -1.78 -13.47 -5.64
N ILE A 548 -2.01 -12.64 -6.67
CA ILE A 548 -2.85 -12.98 -7.82
C ILE A 548 -2.25 -14.14 -8.61
N ILE A 549 -0.96 -14.07 -8.93
CA ILE A 549 -0.26 -15.11 -9.70
C ILE A 549 -0.20 -16.40 -8.90
N GLU A 550 0.11 -16.35 -7.60
CA GLU A 550 0.12 -17.55 -6.75
C GLU A 550 -1.27 -18.17 -6.59
N ALA A 551 -2.31 -17.35 -6.41
CA ALA A 551 -3.67 -17.84 -6.30
C ALA A 551 -4.10 -18.54 -7.59
N MET A 552 -3.84 -17.91 -8.75
CA MET A 552 -4.20 -18.50 -10.04
C MET A 552 -3.43 -19.77 -10.33
N ALA A 553 -2.12 -19.80 -10.09
CA ALA A 553 -1.32 -21.00 -10.27
C ALA A 553 -1.83 -22.16 -9.42
N GLY A 554 -2.18 -21.88 -8.16
CA GLY A 554 -2.76 -22.88 -7.25
C GLY A 554 -4.15 -23.35 -7.68
N LEU A 555 -5.01 -22.45 -8.16
CA LEU A 555 -6.35 -22.80 -8.63
C LEU A 555 -6.33 -23.65 -9.91
N VAL A 556 -5.47 -23.29 -10.88
CA VAL A 556 -5.27 -24.05 -12.11
C VAL A 556 -4.68 -25.42 -11.79
N SER A 557 -3.65 -25.49 -10.95
CA SER A 557 -3.00 -26.75 -10.56
C SER A 557 -3.94 -27.68 -9.79
N ALA A 558 -4.87 -27.13 -9.01
CA ALA A 558 -5.88 -27.90 -8.28
C ALA A 558 -7.09 -28.32 -9.13
N GLY A 559 -7.17 -27.88 -10.40
CA GLY A 559 -8.33 -28.13 -11.26
C GLY A 559 -9.59 -27.36 -10.88
N LEU A 560 -9.49 -26.38 -9.98
CA LEU A 560 -10.62 -25.54 -9.56
C LEU A 560 -10.96 -24.45 -10.59
N VAL A 561 -10.02 -24.18 -11.49
CA VAL A 561 -10.19 -23.37 -12.68
C VAL A 561 -9.80 -24.24 -13.87
N ASP A 562 -10.70 -24.38 -14.84
CA ASP A 562 -10.41 -25.13 -16.07
C ASP A 562 -9.51 -24.33 -17.03
N GLU A 563 -9.09 -24.98 -18.12
CA GLU A 563 -8.26 -24.40 -19.18
C GLU A 563 -8.84 -23.11 -19.77
N THR A 564 -10.18 -22.96 -19.78
CA THR A 564 -10.85 -21.76 -20.31
C THR A 564 -10.91 -20.62 -19.30
N GLY A 565 -10.46 -20.86 -18.06
CA GLY A 565 -10.51 -19.93 -16.95
C GLY A 565 -11.83 -19.96 -16.18
N LYS A 566 -12.67 -20.98 -16.39
CA LYS A 566 -13.94 -21.11 -15.68
C LYS A 566 -13.71 -21.75 -14.31
N LEU A 567 -14.18 -21.09 -13.26
CA LEU A 567 -14.23 -21.67 -11.92
C LEU A 567 -15.23 -22.82 -11.85
N GLU A 568 -14.92 -23.84 -11.06
CA GLU A 568 -15.88 -24.88 -10.69
C GLU A 568 -16.98 -24.34 -9.76
N GLU A 569 -18.16 -24.96 -9.74
CA GLU A 569 -19.19 -24.64 -8.75
C GLU A 569 -18.82 -25.23 -7.38
N PRO A 570 -19.10 -24.54 -6.26
CA PRO A 570 -19.89 -23.30 -6.15
C PRO A 570 -19.09 -22.00 -6.38
N TYR A 571 -17.79 -22.09 -6.68
CA TYR A 571 -16.89 -20.93 -6.76
C TYR A 571 -17.15 -20.03 -7.97
N PHE A 572 -17.66 -20.59 -9.07
CA PHE A 572 -18.13 -19.79 -10.20
C PHE A 572 -19.12 -18.71 -9.75
N SER A 573 -20.11 -19.12 -8.95
CA SER A 573 -21.16 -18.23 -8.46
C SER A 573 -20.72 -17.39 -7.25
N MET A 574 -19.90 -17.95 -6.36
CA MET A 574 -19.57 -17.32 -5.06
C MET A 574 -18.22 -16.60 -5.01
N GLY A 575 -17.33 -16.86 -5.96
CA GLY A 575 -15.92 -16.53 -5.89
C GLY A 575 -15.14 -17.48 -4.96
N PHE A 576 -13.86 -17.70 -5.28
CA PHE A 576 -12.99 -18.50 -4.43
C PHE A 576 -12.45 -17.65 -3.26
N THR A 577 -12.67 -18.09 -2.03
CA THR A 577 -12.29 -17.29 -0.84
C THR A 577 -10.82 -17.47 -0.50
N LEU A 578 -10.09 -16.36 -0.45
CA LEU A 578 -8.67 -16.32 -0.09
C LEU A 578 -8.45 -15.87 1.36
N GLY A 579 -9.36 -15.08 1.91
CA GLY A 579 -9.25 -14.59 3.27
C GLY A 579 -10.44 -13.73 3.67
N SER A 580 -10.29 -12.98 4.75
CA SER A 580 -11.29 -11.99 5.16
C SER A 580 -10.59 -10.77 5.74
N THR A 581 -11.19 -9.61 5.51
CA THR A 581 -10.75 -8.35 6.13
C THR A 581 -11.06 -8.34 7.62
N LEU A 582 -10.54 -7.31 8.31
CA LEU A 582 -10.86 -7.04 9.72
C LEU A 582 -12.39 -6.92 9.95
N ASP A 583 -13.11 -6.37 8.97
CA ASP A 583 -14.57 -6.22 8.98
C ASP A 583 -15.35 -7.48 8.55
N TYR A 584 -14.67 -8.63 8.41
CA TYR A 584 -15.22 -9.90 7.95
C TYR A 584 -15.80 -9.87 6.52
N GLU A 585 -15.41 -8.88 5.70
CA GLU A 585 -15.68 -8.96 4.27
C GLU A 585 -14.81 -10.07 3.66
N ARG A 586 -15.42 -11.00 2.93
CA ARG A 586 -14.68 -12.09 2.28
C ARG A 586 -13.85 -11.54 1.13
N ILE A 587 -12.54 -11.75 1.21
CA ILE A 587 -11.62 -11.51 0.10
C ILE A 587 -11.74 -12.71 -0.83
N VAL A 588 -12.34 -12.48 -1.99
CA VAL A 588 -12.62 -13.52 -2.98
C VAL A 588 -11.96 -13.19 -4.32
N LEU A 589 -11.57 -14.22 -5.04
CA LEU A 589 -11.23 -14.15 -6.45
C LEU A 589 -12.44 -14.60 -7.27
N SER A 590 -13.07 -13.67 -7.98
CA SER A 590 -14.30 -13.94 -8.74
C SER A 590 -14.01 -14.39 -10.18
N GLN A 591 -15.01 -14.98 -10.85
CA GLN A 591 -14.93 -15.32 -12.28
C GLN A 591 -14.59 -14.11 -13.16
N LYS A 592 -15.09 -12.92 -12.79
CA LYS A 592 -14.79 -11.67 -13.48
C LYS A 592 -13.32 -11.26 -13.30
N ASP A 593 -12.79 -11.41 -12.09
CA ASP A 593 -11.39 -11.11 -11.81
C ASP A 593 -10.46 -12.03 -12.63
N ILE A 594 -10.79 -13.32 -12.72
CA ILE A 594 -10.05 -14.30 -13.54
C ILE A 594 -10.04 -13.86 -15.00
N ARG A 595 -11.15 -13.35 -15.53
CA ARG A 595 -11.20 -12.87 -16.92
C ARG A 595 -10.27 -11.69 -17.16
N GLU A 596 -10.18 -10.75 -16.22
CA GLU A 596 -9.23 -9.63 -16.30
C GLU A 596 -7.77 -10.13 -16.25
N ILE A 597 -7.48 -11.14 -15.43
CA ILE A 597 -6.16 -11.77 -15.35
C ILE A 597 -5.80 -12.48 -16.66
N GLN A 598 -6.74 -13.19 -17.29
CA GLN A 598 -6.52 -13.84 -18.58
C GLN A 598 -6.17 -12.83 -19.68
N MET A 599 -6.86 -11.69 -19.74
CA MET A 599 -6.56 -10.65 -20.73
C MET A 599 -5.15 -10.08 -20.52
N ALA A 600 -4.80 -9.80 -19.27
CA ALA A 600 -3.47 -9.28 -18.94
C ALA A 600 -2.37 -10.30 -19.26
N LYS A 601 -2.50 -11.55 -18.80
CA LYS A 601 -1.49 -12.59 -19.06
C LYS A 601 -1.31 -12.85 -20.55
N SER A 602 -2.42 -12.85 -21.30
CA SER A 602 -2.40 -13.14 -22.72
C SER A 602 -1.71 -12.03 -23.52
N ALA A 603 -1.94 -10.76 -23.15
CA ALA A 603 -1.22 -9.63 -23.76
C ALA A 603 0.30 -9.77 -23.60
N ILE A 604 0.76 -10.08 -22.38
CA ILE A 604 2.19 -10.28 -22.10
C ILE A 604 2.73 -11.48 -22.90
N ARG A 605 2.06 -12.63 -22.79
CA ARG A 605 2.48 -13.88 -23.44
C ARG A 605 2.54 -13.73 -24.97
N ALA A 606 1.53 -13.10 -25.57
CA ALA A 606 1.49 -12.81 -26.99
C ALA A 606 2.56 -11.80 -27.40
N GLY A 607 2.83 -10.78 -26.58
CA GLY A 607 3.91 -9.82 -26.83
C GLY A 607 5.29 -10.49 -26.84
N ILE A 608 5.56 -11.37 -25.87
CA ILE A 608 6.81 -12.15 -25.80
C ILE A 608 6.98 -12.98 -27.07
N GLU A 609 5.97 -13.77 -27.44
CA GLU A 609 6.05 -14.64 -28.61
C GLU A 609 6.12 -13.84 -29.93
N THR A 610 5.45 -12.69 -30.00
CA THR A 610 5.55 -11.79 -31.17
C THR A 610 6.96 -11.21 -31.32
N LEU A 611 7.60 -10.81 -30.21
CA LEU A 611 8.99 -10.34 -30.25
C LEU A 611 9.96 -11.45 -30.66
N ILE A 612 9.76 -12.67 -30.14
CA ILE A 612 10.58 -13.82 -30.51
C ILE A 612 10.41 -14.12 -32.01
N GLU A 613 9.16 -14.27 -32.50
CA GLU A 613 8.87 -14.50 -33.92
C GLU A 613 9.43 -13.37 -34.81
N GLY A 614 9.23 -12.12 -34.42
CA GLY A 614 9.63 -10.93 -35.18
C GLY A 614 11.14 -10.66 -35.21
N SER A 615 11.87 -11.10 -34.18
CA SER A 615 13.34 -10.96 -34.09
C SER A 615 14.08 -11.91 -35.03
N GLY A 616 13.45 -13.01 -35.45
CA GLY A 616 14.10 -14.11 -36.15
C GLY A 616 15.08 -14.92 -35.29
N MET A 617 15.15 -14.66 -33.98
CA MET A 617 15.97 -15.43 -33.05
C MET A 617 15.30 -16.74 -32.67
N ASP A 618 16.08 -17.80 -32.57
CA ASP A 618 15.63 -19.06 -31.99
C ASP A 618 15.46 -18.89 -30.48
N ARG A 619 14.25 -19.17 -29.95
CA ARG A 619 13.93 -19.09 -28.52
C ARG A 619 14.92 -19.85 -27.64
N ARG A 620 15.51 -20.94 -28.13
CA ARG A 620 16.52 -21.73 -27.40
C ARG A 620 17.80 -20.95 -27.10
N ARG A 621 18.08 -19.91 -27.89
CA ARG A 621 19.22 -19.00 -27.71
C ARG A 621 18.98 -17.92 -26.66
N ILE A 622 17.77 -17.78 -26.12
CA ILE A 622 17.54 -16.89 -25.00
C ILE A 622 18.26 -17.49 -23.79
N ASP A 623 19.29 -16.82 -23.31
CA ASP A 623 20.16 -17.30 -22.24
C ASP A 623 19.58 -16.98 -20.88
N ARG A 624 18.94 -15.80 -20.76
CA ARG A 624 18.43 -15.27 -19.49
C ARG A 624 17.08 -14.57 -19.67
N VAL A 625 16.23 -14.64 -18.64
CA VAL A 625 15.01 -13.84 -18.54
C VAL A 625 15.06 -12.97 -17.28
N CYS A 626 14.80 -11.68 -17.43
CA CYS A 626 14.77 -10.71 -16.33
C CYS A 626 13.33 -10.23 -16.13
N LEU A 627 12.74 -10.53 -14.99
CA LEU A 627 11.39 -10.10 -14.62
C LEU A 627 11.48 -8.89 -13.69
N ALA A 628 11.20 -7.71 -14.22
CA ALA A 628 11.17 -6.44 -13.53
C ALA A 628 9.74 -6.02 -13.17
N GLY A 629 9.64 -4.96 -12.35
CA GLY A 629 8.40 -4.24 -12.09
C GLY A 629 7.96 -4.21 -10.63
N GLY A 630 6.85 -3.53 -10.37
CA GLY A 630 6.31 -3.24 -9.03
C GLY A 630 5.73 -4.44 -8.25
N PHE A 631 5.85 -5.64 -8.81
CA PHE A 631 5.38 -6.91 -8.23
C PHE A 631 6.19 -7.34 -6.98
N GLY A 632 7.30 -6.65 -6.70
CA GLY A 632 8.24 -6.97 -5.63
C GLY A 632 9.22 -8.09 -6.04
N TYR A 633 10.23 -8.32 -5.20
CA TYR A 633 11.31 -9.31 -5.41
C TYR A 633 10.88 -10.80 -5.32
N ARG A 634 9.58 -11.11 -5.41
CA ARG A 634 9.02 -12.45 -5.11
C ARG A 634 8.07 -12.97 -6.18
N LEU A 635 8.21 -12.54 -7.43
CA LEU A 635 7.54 -13.22 -8.53
C LEU A 635 8.19 -14.59 -8.73
N ASP A 636 7.39 -15.64 -8.60
CA ASP A 636 7.82 -17.02 -8.82
C ASP A 636 7.65 -17.36 -10.32
N PRO A 637 8.76 -17.58 -11.07
CA PRO A 637 8.67 -17.84 -12.50
C PRO A 637 7.96 -19.14 -12.86
N GLU A 638 8.04 -20.16 -12.01
CA GLU A 638 7.33 -21.42 -12.24
C GLU A 638 5.82 -21.17 -12.17
N LYS A 639 5.35 -20.42 -11.17
CA LYS A 639 3.93 -20.06 -11.06
C LYS A 639 3.46 -19.16 -12.21
N ALA A 640 4.31 -18.25 -12.68
CA ALA A 640 4.03 -17.45 -13.86
C ALA A 640 3.90 -18.33 -15.13
N ALA A 641 4.72 -19.37 -15.26
CA ALA A 641 4.61 -20.34 -16.35
C ALA A 641 3.36 -21.22 -16.24
N VAL A 642 2.98 -21.65 -15.02
CA VAL A 642 1.75 -22.44 -14.78
C VAL A 642 0.50 -21.72 -15.27
N ILE A 643 0.44 -20.39 -15.09
CA ILE A 643 -0.70 -19.61 -15.58
C ILE A 643 -0.56 -19.23 -17.07
N GLY A 644 0.53 -19.62 -17.74
CA GLY A 644 0.80 -19.27 -19.13
C GLY A 644 1.14 -17.78 -19.35
N LEU A 645 1.65 -17.09 -18.32
CA LEU A 645 2.21 -15.73 -18.46
C LEU A 645 3.59 -15.79 -19.12
N LEU A 646 4.43 -16.74 -18.67
CA LEU A 646 5.74 -17.03 -19.24
C LEU A 646 5.73 -18.34 -20.03
N PRO A 647 6.55 -18.45 -21.09
CA PRO A 647 6.81 -19.75 -21.72
C PRO A 647 7.44 -20.71 -20.69
N PRO A 648 6.92 -21.94 -20.55
CA PRO A 648 7.46 -22.91 -19.59
C PRO A 648 8.96 -23.19 -19.76
N ASP A 649 9.46 -23.22 -21.01
CA ASP A 649 10.86 -23.48 -21.31
C ASP A 649 11.80 -22.29 -21.04
N LEU A 650 11.25 -21.12 -20.69
CA LEU A 650 12.03 -19.97 -20.22
C LEU A 650 11.91 -19.74 -18.71
N ALA A 651 11.04 -20.48 -18.00
CA ALA A 651 10.83 -20.30 -16.56
C ALA A 651 12.11 -20.53 -15.75
N ASP A 652 12.86 -21.58 -16.08
CA ASP A 652 14.12 -21.93 -15.40
C ASP A 652 15.24 -20.90 -15.64
N LYS A 653 15.10 -20.07 -16.66
CA LYS A 653 16.06 -19.00 -17.02
C LYS A 653 15.66 -17.65 -16.42
N ALA A 654 14.53 -17.59 -15.72
CA ALA A 654 13.93 -16.34 -15.28
C ALA A 654 14.33 -15.97 -13.85
N THR A 655 14.70 -14.72 -13.68
CA THR A 655 15.09 -14.12 -12.40
C THR A 655 14.30 -12.84 -12.16
N ALA A 656 13.72 -12.69 -10.97
CA ALA A 656 13.11 -11.44 -10.56
C ALA A 656 14.20 -10.43 -10.20
N VAL A 657 14.17 -9.25 -10.84
CA VAL A 657 15.21 -8.21 -10.70
C VAL A 657 14.72 -6.95 -9.96
N GLY A 658 13.43 -6.93 -9.57
CA GLY A 658 12.84 -5.86 -8.77
C GLY A 658 12.57 -4.58 -9.58
N ASN A 659 12.70 -3.41 -8.91
CA ASN A 659 12.51 -2.11 -9.56
C ASN A 659 13.80 -1.66 -10.26
N THR A 660 13.96 -2.09 -11.51
CA THR A 660 15.13 -1.78 -12.31
C THR A 660 15.17 -0.34 -12.82
N ALA A 661 14.01 0.32 -12.95
CA ALA A 661 13.94 1.74 -13.29
C ALA A 661 14.61 2.60 -12.21
N LEU A 662 14.30 2.31 -10.94
CA LEU A 662 14.91 2.99 -9.79
C LEU A 662 16.41 2.67 -9.66
N GLN A 663 16.81 1.42 -9.90
CA GLN A 663 18.22 1.02 -9.90
C GLN A 663 19.03 1.75 -10.99
N GLY A 664 18.51 1.83 -12.22
CA GLY A 664 19.18 2.54 -13.30
C GLY A 664 19.27 4.05 -13.05
N ALA A 665 18.24 4.65 -12.46
CA ALA A 665 18.29 6.05 -12.02
C ALA A 665 19.30 6.27 -10.89
N ALA A 666 19.42 5.32 -9.94
CA ALA A 666 20.42 5.37 -8.88
C ALA A 666 21.85 5.27 -9.44
N ALA A 667 22.09 4.39 -10.41
CA ALA A 667 23.37 4.26 -11.10
C ALA A 667 23.77 5.57 -11.82
N LEU A 668 22.80 6.26 -12.44
CA LEU A 668 23.04 7.58 -13.05
C LEU A 668 23.40 8.64 -12.02
N VAL A 669 22.71 8.68 -10.88
CA VAL A 669 23.00 9.60 -9.77
C VAL A 669 24.40 9.35 -9.18
N ALA A 670 24.76 8.08 -9.04
CA ALA A 670 26.06 7.64 -8.55
C ALA A 670 27.21 7.94 -9.54
N GLY A 671 26.89 8.15 -10.82
CA GLY A 671 27.88 8.36 -11.87
C GLY A 671 28.57 7.08 -12.35
N THR A 672 28.08 5.90 -11.93
CA THR A 672 28.51 4.60 -12.48
C THR A 672 27.92 4.36 -13.88
N LEU A 673 26.86 5.08 -14.22
CA LEU A 673 26.23 5.12 -15.53
C LEU A 673 26.20 6.58 -16.01
N SER A 674 26.53 6.85 -17.26
CA SER A 674 26.40 8.19 -17.84
C SER A 674 25.09 8.36 -18.62
N ILE A 675 24.70 9.62 -18.83
CA ILE A 675 23.54 9.92 -19.70
C ILE A 675 23.77 9.47 -21.14
N GLN A 676 25.02 9.49 -21.61
CA GLN A 676 25.38 9.05 -22.96
C GLN A 676 25.16 7.54 -23.12
N ASP A 677 25.55 6.75 -22.11
CA ASP A 677 25.34 5.30 -22.13
C ASP A 677 23.84 4.95 -22.26
N LEU A 678 22.98 5.69 -21.54
CA LEU A 678 21.54 5.56 -21.63
C LEU A 678 20.97 6.01 -22.99
N GLN A 679 21.51 7.08 -23.58
CA GLN A 679 21.12 7.53 -24.92
C GLN A 679 21.52 6.52 -26.00
N ASP A 680 22.70 5.91 -25.88
CA ASP A 680 23.19 4.87 -26.79
C ASP A 680 22.35 3.59 -26.66
N ALA A 681 22.01 3.20 -25.42
CA ALA A 681 21.11 2.09 -25.16
C ALA A 681 19.74 2.30 -25.83
N ALA A 682 19.19 3.52 -25.73
CA ALA A 682 17.90 3.88 -26.30
C ALA A 682 17.91 3.96 -27.84
N SER A 683 18.97 4.51 -28.45
CA SER A 683 19.02 4.72 -29.91
C SER A 683 19.19 3.43 -30.74
N GLY A 684 19.69 2.36 -30.13
CA GLY A 684 19.91 1.06 -30.79
C GLY A 684 18.71 0.10 -30.77
N ALA A 685 17.55 0.51 -30.26
CA ALA A 685 16.39 -0.35 -30.10
C ALA A 685 15.42 -0.28 -31.30
N GLU A 686 14.97 -1.44 -31.77
CA GLU A 686 13.97 -1.58 -32.84
C GLU A 686 12.59 -1.85 -32.24
N GLU A 687 11.66 -0.90 -32.39
CA GLU A 687 10.31 -1.04 -31.86
C GLU A 687 9.41 -1.93 -32.72
N ARG A 688 8.77 -2.91 -32.08
CA ARG A 688 7.68 -3.71 -32.63
C ARG A 688 6.35 -3.23 -32.06
N VAL A 689 5.62 -2.47 -32.87
CA VAL A 689 4.28 -1.98 -32.53
C VAL A 689 3.30 -3.16 -32.62
N LEU A 690 3.09 -3.85 -31.50
CA LEU A 690 2.30 -5.09 -31.43
C LEU A 690 0.90 -4.99 -32.05
N GLY A 691 0.25 -3.81 -31.99
CA GLY A 691 -1.05 -3.60 -32.61
C GLY A 691 -1.06 -3.75 -34.14
N ASN A 692 0.10 -3.59 -34.78
CA ASN A 692 0.30 -3.76 -36.23
C ASN A 692 0.79 -5.16 -36.61
N GLU A 693 1.11 -6.01 -35.63
CA GLU A 693 1.63 -7.36 -35.85
C GLU A 693 0.48 -8.37 -35.90
N GLU A 694 0.31 -9.05 -37.04
CA GLU A 694 -0.72 -10.09 -37.20
C GLU A 694 -0.52 -11.25 -36.19
N ALA A 695 0.75 -11.57 -35.91
CA ALA A 695 1.13 -12.57 -34.92
C ALA A 695 0.55 -12.24 -33.54
N PHE A 696 0.64 -10.98 -33.10
CA PHE A 696 0.12 -10.57 -31.79
C PHE A 696 -1.37 -10.83 -31.66
N GLN A 697 -2.17 -10.45 -32.67
CA GLN A 697 -3.63 -10.63 -32.62
C GLN A 697 -4.03 -12.12 -32.55
N ARG A 698 -3.35 -12.96 -33.35
CA ARG A 698 -3.56 -14.42 -33.35
C ARG A 698 -3.15 -15.06 -32.01
N LEU A 699 -1.97 -14.70 -31.51
CA LEU A 699 -1.40 -15.27 -30.29
C LEU A 699 -2.15 -14.79 -29.05
N TYR A 700 -2.62 -13.55 -29.02
CA TYR A 700 -3.44 -13.01 -27.94
C TYR A 700 -4.72 -13.82 -27.72
N ILE A 701 -5.37 -14.27 -28.79
CA ILE A 701 -6.55 -15.14 -28.64
C ILE A 701 -6.13 -16.53 -28.14
N SER A 702 -5.02 -17.04 -28.69
CA SER A 702 -4.51 -18.39 -28.39
C SER A 702 -4.07 -18.56 -26.94
N TYR A 703 -3.52 -17.51 -26.32
CA TYR A 703 -2.99 -17.53 -24.94
C TYR A 703 -3.97 -17.03 -23.86
N MET A 704 -5.25 -16.85 -24.21
CA MET A 704 -6.29 -16.56 -23.22
C MET A 704 -6.51 -17.72 -22.24
N ASN A 705 -6.38 -18.95 -22.72
CA ASN A 705 -6.51 -20.16 -21.90
C ASN A 705 -5.31 -20.33 -20.97
N PHE A 706 -5.50 -20.97 -19.82
CA PHE A 706 -4.44 -21.23 -18.84
C PHE A 706 -3.52 -22.35 -19.29
#